data_AF-A0A4Y7KB27-F1
#
_entry.id   AF-A0A4Y7KB27-F1
#
_cell.length_a   1.000
_cell.length_b   1.000
_cell.length_c   1.000
_cell.angle_alpha   90.00
_cell.angle_beta   90.00
_cell.angle_gamma   90.00
#
_symmetry.space_group_name_H-M   'P 1'
#
loop_
_entity.id
_entity.type
_entity.pdbx_description
1 polymer ?
#
loop_
_entity_poly.entity_id
_entity_poly.type
_entity_poly.pdbx_seq_one_letter_code
_entity_poly.pdbx_strand_id
1 'polypeptide(L)'
;MGSSLTATEISNHSYDYSFKILLVGDSGVGKSSILVSFISNTTEDLSPTIGVDFKIKMFTVGGKKLKLTIWDTAGQERFRTVTSSYYRGVQGVILVYDVTKRETFTNLSDSWAKDVQLYCTNPACVKMLVGNQVDRESERAVTREEGFALAQEMGCLFLECSAKTQRNVQQCFEELALKVIDVAVHMFGQYTKTRFKEVVIVGLAMKSILLLTCAAVLTLLFSGAEGAEIFLEWNVATNWNISPVQSAQPVITINGMFPGPLINSTNDNVRVNIFNNLDVPLLMTWNGIQQRLNSWQDGVSGTNCPIQPGTNWTYNFQMKDQIGSYSYFPSINFLKAAGGYGSIRVNNRNVILVPFDKPEEEYDLLIGDWFSQSFNTLPTTNTPPDAILINGKAGSNFESFSVTKGKTYRFRISNVGSAYSINFKIQSHQMVLVGTEGSYTSQIVLDSLDVHVGKSYSVLVSANQNDADYVIVASLTQTNVTATPAACWYKWNMTTGAARPNPQGSFNVTNVTISQTFVLHGSKAEINSFRGYAVNNVTHVTPDTPLKLADFFVNGSGVYQLDEFPVDSVNEEASFGTSVVTGIHKGWIEIIFKNDLSVMDAWHLDGFGFYVVGFGDGEWSPGSRETYNLYDPVVRSTVQVYPGGWSAVYAFLDNPGMWNLRSQRLENWFLGQEFYVRVHNSDPNPTKERPPPNNLLLCGIFDSDNAAAPAPSPQSFGV
;
A
#
# COMPACT_ATOMS: atom_id res chain seq x y z
N MET A 1 25.84 -14.60 -55.63
CA MET A 1 26.03 -13.17 -55.31
C MET A 1 24.73 -12.66 -54.73
N GLY A 2 24.73 -12.22 -53.45
CA GLY A 2 23.64 -11.51 -52.73
C GLY A 2 22.34 -12.29 -52.54
N SER A 3 21.56 -12.19 -51.46
CA SER A 3 21.60 -11.35 -50.25
C SER A 3 20.42 -11.74 -49.35
N SER A 4 20.63 -11.65 -48.02
CA SER A 4 19.66 -11.42 -46.92
C SER A 4 18.67 -12.53 -46.53
N LEU A 5 18.71 -12.95 -45.25
CA LEU A 5 17.69 -12.62 -44.24
C LEU A 5 18.18 -12.94 -42.80
N THR A 6 18.10 -11.89 -41.97
CA THR A 6 17.81 -11.81 -40.52
C THR A 6 18.68 -12.48 -39.45
N ALA A 7 19.22 -11.63 -38.58
CA ALA A 7 19.70 -11.93 -37.24
C ALA A 7 18.51 -12.17 -36.30
N THR A 8 18.47 -13.31 -35.63
CA THR A 8 17.58 -13.58 -34.49
C THR A 8 18.31 -14.54 -33.54
N GLU A 9 18.38 -14.13 -32.27
CA GLU A 9 18.60 -14.95 -31.07
C GLU A 9 19.94 -15.72 -30.91
N ILE A 10 20.88 -15.08 -30.22
CA ILE A 10 21.89 -15.80 -29.42
C ILE A 10 21.42 -15.77 -27.96
N SER A 11 20.87 -16.87 -27.47
CA SER A 11 20.61 -17.10 -26.05
C SER A 11 21.91 -17.51 -25.34
N ASN A 12 22.39 -16.66 -24.44
CA ASN A 12 23.60 -16.88 -23.64
C ASN A 12 23.28 -17.78 -22.43
N HIS A 13 23.37 -19.11 -22.56
CA HIS A 13 23.33 -20.02 -21.40
C HIS A 13 24.73 -20.17 -20.78
N SER A 14 24.99 -19.49 -19.65
CA SER A 14 26.33 -19.40 -19.02
C SER A 14 26.57 -20.33 -17.81
N TYR A 15 25.63 -21.20 -17.43
CA TYR A 15 25.76 -22.15 -16.30
C TYR A 15 24.89 -23.40 -16.45
N ASP A 16 25.29 -24.51 -15.81
CA ASP A 16 24.61 -25.81 -15.85
C ASP A 16 23.43 -25.91 -14.86
N TYR A 17 23.57 -25.34 -13.65
CA TYR A 17 22.51 -25.33 -12.64
C TYR A 17 22.49 -24.02 -11.83
N SER A 18 21.34 -23.67 -11.26
CA SER A 18 21.17 -22.52 -10.37
C SER A 18 20.50 -22.95 -9.07
N PHE A 19 21.11 -22.63 -7.92
CA PHE A 19 20.61 -22.99 -6.60
C PHE A 19 20.46 -21.77 -5.68
N LYS A 20 19.41 -21.79 -4.86
CA LYS A 20 19.16 -20.84 -3.79
C LYS A 20 19.56 -21.50 -2.46
N ILE A 21 20.50 -20.88 -1.75
CA ILE A 21 21.01 -21.31 -0.44
C ILE A 21 20.63 -20.28 0.62
N LEU A 22 20.22 -20.73 1.80
CA LEU A 22 19.85 -19.88 2.93
C LEU A 22 20.75 -20.18 4.15
N LEU A 23 21.30 -19.13 4.77
CA LEU A 23 22.05 -19.22 6.03
C LEU A 23 21.14 -18.83 7.20
N VAL A 24 21.04 -19.67 8.23
CA VAL A 24 20.20 -19.46 9.43
C VAL A 24 20.95 -19.81 10.72
N GLY A 25 20.57 -19.21 11.83
CA GLY A 25 21.20 -19.37 13.15
C GLY A 25 21.25 -18.06 13.93
N ASP A 26 21.63 -18.12 15.20
CA ASP A 26 21.60 -16.97 16.12
C ASP A 26 22.46 -15.78 15.66
N SER A 27 22.18 -14.61 16.24
CA SER A 27 22.95 -13.40 15.99
C SER A 27 24.39 -13.58 16.47
N GLY A 28 25.37 -13.18 15.65
CA GLY A 28 26.78 -13.25 16.02
C GLY A 28 27.45 -14.62 15.92
N VAL A 29 26.78 -15.66 15.38
CA VAL A 29 27.42 -16.98 15.13
C VAL A 29 28.39 -16.98 13.92
N GLY A 30 28.41 -15.89 13.14
CA GLY A 30 29.34 -15.70 12.02
C GLY A 30 28.82 -16.11 10.63
N LYS A 31 27.50 -16.11 10.41
CA LYS A 31 26.87 -16.39 9.09
C LYS A 31 27.39 -15.47 7.98
N SER A 32 27.37 -14.17 8.23
CA SER A 32 27.88 -13.14 7.31
C SER A 32 29.38 -13.28 7.08
N SER A 33 30.14 -13.62 8.13
CA SER A 33 31.58 -13.89 8.02
C SER A 33 31.86 -15.11 7.16
N ILE A 34 31.07 -16.19 7.27
CA ILE A 34 31.17 -17.37 6.39
C ILE A 34 30.87 -16.97 4.94
N LEU A 35 29.83 -16.17 4.70
CA LEU A 35 29.46 -15.72 3.36
C LEU A 35 30.55 -14.86 2.72
N VAL A 36 31.08 -13.87 3.44
CA VAL A 36 32.16 -13.00 2.95
C VAL A 36 33.43 -13.81 2.73
N SER A 37 33.82 -14.65 3.69
CA SER A 37 34.97 -15.57 3.57
C SER A 37 34.86 -16.47 2.34
N PHE A 38 33.65 -16.99 2.06
CA PHE A 38 33.39 -17.77 0.86
C PHE A 38 33.49 -16.94 -0.42
N ILE A 39 33.04 -15.68 -0.44
CA ILE A 39 33.00 -14.87 -1.67
C ILE A 39 34.35 -14.24 -2.01
N SER A 40 34.95 -13.52 -1.06
CA SER A 40 36.06 -12.60 -1.29
C SER A 40 37.43 -13.14 -0.86
N ASN A 41 37.50 -14.32 -0.25
CA ASN A 41 38.72 -14.85 0.39
C ASN A 41 39.39 -13.85 1.36
N THR A 42 38.63 -12.91 1.93
CA THR A 42 39.10 -11.92 2.92
C THR A 42 38.30 -12.00 4.21
N THR A 43 38.91 -11.57 5.33
CA THR A 43 38.27 -11.53 6.64
C THR A 43 38.20 -10.08 7.11
N GLU A 44 37.05 -9.44 6.96
CA GLU A 44 36.77 -8.12 7.53
C GLU A 44 35.87 -8.27 8.76
N ASP A 45 36.05 -7.42 9.77
CA ASP A 45 35.15 -7.34 10.92
C ASP A 45 33.83 -6.70 10.47
N LEU A 46 32.77 -7.49 10.43
CA LEU A 46 31.45 -7.08 9.96
C LEU A 46 30.59 -6.58 11.12
N SER A 47 29.92 -5.44 10.93
CA SER A 47 28.82 -5.01 11.80
C SER A 47 27.65 -6.02 11.75
N PRO A 48 26.83 -6.14 12.81
CA PRO A 48 25.67 -7.04 12.81
C PRO A 48 24.74 -6.81 11.61
N THR A 49 24.32 -7.89 10.94
CA THR A 49 23.40 -7.82 9.79
C THR A 49 22.02 -7.34 10.23
N ILE A 50 21.57 -6.22 9.67
CA ILE A 50 20.22 -5.68 9.83
C ILE A 50 19.38 -6.20 8.66
N GLY A 51 18.40 -7.06 8.93
CA GLY A 51 17.54 -7.64 7.88
C GLY A 51 18.14 -8.87 7.18
N VAL A 52 18.17 -8.89 5.84
CA VAL A 52 18.68 -10.00 5.03
C VAL A 52 19.56 -9.44 3.90
N ASP A 53 20.79 -9.94 3.76
CA ASP A 53 21.69 -9.62 2.63
C ASP A 53 21.67 -10.77 1.61
N PHE A 54 21.88 -10.45 0.32
CA PHE A 54 21.90 -11.44 -0.75
C PHE A 54 23.17 -11.29 -1.60
N LYS A 55 23.78 -12.42 -1.96
CA LYS A 55 24.95 -12.46 -2.84
C LYS A 55 24.83 -13.56 -3.88
N ILE A 56 25.47 -13.36 -5.03
CA ILE A 56 25.54 -14.34 -6.11
C ILE A 56 27.01 -14.74 -6.32
N LYS A 57 27.29 -16.04 -6.32
CA LYS A 57 28.62 -16.58 -6.66
C LYS A 57 28.50 -17.66 -7.74
N MET A 58 29.30 -17.50 -8.79
CA MET A 58 29.49 -18.55 -9.79
C MET A 58 30.57 -19.49 -9.27
N PHE A 59 30.27 -20.78 -9.26
CA PHE A 59 31.11 -21.79 -8.63
C PHE A 59 31.09 -23.09 -9.45
N THR A 60 32.22 -23.78 -9.60
CA THR A 60 32.30 -25.03 -10.38
C THR A 60 32.59 -26.20 -9.46
N VAL A 61 31.72 -27.23 -9.48
CA VAL A 61 31.88 -28.45 -8.67
C VAL A 61 31.40 -29.66 -9.44
N GLY A 62 32.12 -30.78 -9.32
CA GLY A 62 31.80 -32.02 -10.06
C GLY A 62 31.81 -31.83 -11.58
N GLY A 63 32.60 -30.89 -12.10
CA GLY A 63 32.64 -30.55 -13.54
C GLY A 63 31.44 -29.76 -14.05
N LYS A 64 30.54 -29.28 -13.17
CA LYS A 64 29.35 -28.48 -13.51
C LYS A 64 29.51 -27.05 -13.03
N LYS A 65 29.14 -26.07 -13.86
CA LYS A 65 29.11 -24.64 -13.51
C LYS A 65 27.78 -24.32 -12.81
N LEU A 66 27.87 -23.90 -11.56
CA LEU A 66 26.73 -23.55 -10.72
C LEU A 66 26.64 -22.03 -10.51
N LYS A 67 25.41 -21.52 -10.53
CA LYS A 67 25.07 -20.20 -10.00
C LYS A 67 24.45 -20.37 -8.61
N LEU A 68 25.17 -19.96 -7.56
CA LEU A 68 24.65 -19.97 -6.19
C LEU A 68 24.12 -18.59 -5.83
N THR A 69 22.85 -18.51 -5.45
CA THR A 69 22.24 -17.32 -4.83
C THR A 69 22.13 -17.57 -3.33
N ILE A 70 22.96 -16.91 -2.54
CA ILE A 70 23.09 -17.14 -1.10
C ILE A 70 22.42 -15.99 -0.35
N TRP A 71 21.54 -16.34 0.58
CA TRP A 71 20.78 -15.42 1.41
C TRP A 71 21.31 -15.50 2.85
N ASP A 72 21.85 -14.40 3.36
CA ASP A 72 22.33 -14.26 4.75
C ASP A 72 21.28 -13.56 5.61
N THR A 73 20.84 -14.21 6.69
CA THR A 73 19.75 -13.72 7.54
C THR A 73 20.26 -13.11 8.84
N ALA A 74 19.61 -12.04 9.33
CA ALA A 74 19.82 -11.55 10.69
C ALA A 74 19.39 -12.63 11.70
N GLY A 75 20.30 -13.01 12.59
CA GLY A 75 20.05 -14.06 13.59
C GLY A 75 19.24 -13.62 14.81
N GLN A 76 18.42 -12.58 14.67
CA GLN A 76 17.59 -12.09 15.77
C GLN A 76 16.21 -12.76 15.75
N GLU A 77 15.90 -13.43 16.84
CA GLU A 77 14.65 -14.12 17.16
C GLU A 77 13.39 -13.22 17.08
N ARG A 78 13.56 -11.90 17.08
CA ARG A 78 12.48 -10.89 17.00
C ARG A 78 11.94 -10.63 15.57
N PHE A 79 12.57 -11.16 14.51
CA PHE A 79 12.17 -10.95 13.10
C PHE A 79 11.66 -12.23 12.38
N ARG A 80 11.15 -13.22 13.15
CA ARG A 80 10.69 -14.52 12.60
C ARG A 80 9.64 -14.40 11.48
N THR A 81 8.73 -13.42 11.53
CA THR A 81 7.67 -13.23 10.51
C THR A 81 8.24 -12.80 9.15
N VAL A 82 9.23 -11.89 9.12
CA VAL A 82 9.85 -11.37 7.89
C VAL A 82 10.73 -12.44 7.23
N THR A 83 11.35 -13.30 8.04
CA THR A 83 12.29 -14.34 7.57
C THR A 83 11.59 -15.48 6.82
N SER A 84 10.31 -15.76 7.11
CA SER A 84 9.53 -16.87 6.51
C SER A 84 9.49 -16.86 4.97
N SER A 85 9.44 -15.66 4.35
CA SER A 85 9.38 -15.50 2.90
C SER A 85 10.63 -16.02 2.17
N TYR A 86 11.80 -15.97 2.81
CA TYR A 86 13.07 -16.37 2.20
C TYR A 86 13.26 -17.88 2.12
N TYR A 87 12.57 -18.66 2.98
CA TYR A 87 12.60 -20.13 2.98
C TYR A 87 11.92 -20.74 1.74
N ARG A 88 11.06 -19.98 1.05
CA ARG A 88 10.34 -20.46 -0.15
C ARG A 88 11.31 -20.75 -1.28
N GLY A 89 11.20 -21.96 -1.84
CA GLY A 89 11.98 -22.40 -3.01
C GLY A 89 13.48 -22.53 -2.76
N VAL A 90 13.92 -22.59 -1.49
CA VAL A 90 15.32 -22.87 -1.14
C VAL A 90 15.66 -24.32 -1.48
N GLN A 91 16.82 -24.55 -2.10
CA GLN A 91 17.32 -25.90 -2.39
C GLN A 91 18.33 -26.39 -1.35
N GLY A 92 19.03 -25.48 -0.66
CA GLY A 92 19.97 -25.81 0.41
C GLY A 92 19.87 -24.86 1.61
N VAL A 93 19.89 -25.38 2.84
CA VAL A 93 19.91 -24.58 4.07
C VAL A 93 21.14 -24.91 4.89
N ILE A 94 21.86 -23.89 5.36
CA ILE A 94 22.98 -24.01 6.28
C ILE A 94 22.58 -23.44 7.64
N LEU A 95 22.53 -24.30 8.65
CA LEU A 95 22.31 -23.97 10.06
C LEU A 95 23.65 -23.74 10.74
N VAL A 96 23.90 -22.54 11.25
CA VAL A 96 25.20 -22.16 11.82
C VAL A 96 25.08 -21.93 13.32
N TYR A 97 25.99 -22.52 14.10
CA TYR A 97 26.21 -22.20 15.51
C TYR A 97 27.67 -21.85 15.80
N ASP A 98 27.92 -21.21 16.92
CA ASP A 98 29.26 -20.89 17.43
C ASP A 98 29.72 -22.00 18.39
N VAL A 99 30.85 -22.66 18.10
CA VAL A 99 31.36 -23.76 18.94
C VAL A 99 31.75 -23.31 20.35
N THR A 100 31.97 -22.01 20.57
CA THR A 100 32.28 -21.42 21.88
C THR A 100 31.03 -21.08 22.70
N LYS A 101 29.83 -21.10 22.10
CA LYS A 101 28.57 -20.69 22.75
C LYS A 101 27.51 -21.80 22.65
N ARG A 102 27.38 -22.59 23.73
CA ARG A 102 26.41 -23.69 23.82
C ARG A 102 24.95 -23.25 23.61
N GLU A 103 24.58 -22.05 24.04
CA GLU A 103 23.22 -21.52 23.82
C GLU A 103 22.84 -21.49 22.33
N THR A 104 23.77 -21.07 21.46
CA THR A 104 23.54 -20.99 20.01
C THR A 104 23.37 -22.36 19.37
N PHE A 105 23.91 -23.41 19.99
CA PHE A 105 23.73 -24.80 19.58
C PHE A 105 22.37 -25.35 20.02
N THR A 106 21.96 -25.11 21.27
CA THR A 106 20.63 -25.50 21.77
C THR A 106 19.50 -24.82 20.99
N ASN A 107 19.68 -23.55 20.64
CA ASN A 107 18.68 -22.80 19.87
C ASN A 107 18.45 -23.38 18.46
N LEU A 108 19.42 -24.10 17.88
CA LEU A 108 19.25 -24.74 16.57
C LEU A 108 18.19 -25.83 16.60
N SER A 109 18.18 -26.72 17.59
CA SER A 109 17.16 -27.76 17.73
C SER A 109 15.81 -27.19 18.17
N ASP A 110 15.85 -26.23 19.10
CA ASP A 110 14.64 -25.76 19.78
C ASP A 110 13.82 -24.79 18.93
N SER A 111 14.48 -24.08 18.01
CA SER A 111 13.85 -23.05 17.19
C SER A 111 14.19 -23.13 15.70
N TRP A 112 15.45 -22.98 15.30
CA TRP A 112 15.81 -22.80 13.89
C TRP A 112 15.48 -24.02 13.01
N ALA A 113 15.66 -25.23 13.53
CA ALA A 113 15.29 -26.47 12.85
C ALA A 113 13.77 -26.54 12.59
N LYS A 114 12.97 -26.11 13.56
CA LYS A 114 11.50 -26.08 13.45
C LYS A 114 11.05 -25.03 12.43
N ASP A 115 11.69 -23.87 12.41
CA ASP A 115 11.41 -22.83 11.41
C ASP A 115 11.73 -23.31 9.98
N VAL A 116 12.88 -23.97 9.79
CA VAL A 116 13.24 -24.58 8.50
C VAL A 116 12.19 -25.63 8.09
N GLN A 117 11.70 -26.44 9.03
CA GLN A 117 10.68 -27.46 8.76
C GLN A 117 9.31 -26.86 8.44
N LEU A 118 8.96 -25.74 9.09
CA LEU A 118 7.67 -25.07 8.92
C LEU A 118 7.58 -24.26 7.62
N TYR A 119 8.67 -23.56 7.24
CA TYR A 119 8.64 -22.58 6.15
C TYR A 119 9.28 -23.07 4.85
N CYS A 120 10.10 -24.11 4.86
CA CYS A 120 10.71 -24.63 3.63
C CYS A 120 9.70 -25.45 2.82
N THR A 121 9.20 -24.86 1.73
CA THR A 121 8.19 -25.50 0.86
C THR A 121 8.75 -26.58 -0.07
N ASN A 122 10.06 -26.82 -0.07
CA ASN A 122 10.71 -27.81 -0.91
C ASN A 122 11.04 -29.07 -0.09
N PRO A 123 10.32 -30.18 -0.28
CA PRO A 123 10.57 -31.42 0.47
C PRO A 123 11.94 -32.05 0.15
N ALA A 124 12.55 -31.68 -0.98
CA ALA A 124 13.88 -32.12 -1.41
C ALA A 124 15.01 -31.17 -0.97
N CYS A 125 14.72 -30.21 -0.07
CA CYS A 125 15.71 -29.27 0.43
C CYS A 125 16.78 -29.98 1.26
N VAL A 126 18.05 -29.79 0.89
CA VAL A 126 19.19 -30.37 1.61
C VAL A 126 19.59 -29.44 2.76
N LYS A 127 19.76 -30.00 3.95
CA LYS A 127 20.15 -29.27 5.16
C LYS A 127 21.58 -29.61 5.54
N MET A 128 22.33 -28.64 6.04
CA MET A 128 23.67 -28.80 6.60
C MET A 128 23.77 -28.05 7.92
N LEU A 129 24.31 -28.70 8.94
CA LEU A 129 24.70 -28.13 10.22
C LEU A 129 26.19 -27.76 10.18
N VAL A 130 26.51 -26.53 10.56
CA VAL A 130 27.86 -25.97 10.54
C VAL A 130 28.24 -25.40 11.90
N GLY A 131 29.26 -25.98 12.54
CA GLY A 131 29.90 -25.42 13.73
C GLY A 131 31.00 -24.44 13.34
N ASN A 132 30.81 -23.15 13.61
CA ASN A 132 31.75 -22.08 13.26
C ASN A 132 32.66 -21.70 14.45
N GLN A 133 33.77 -21.01 14.17
CA GLN A 133 34.78 -20.53 15.13
C GLN A 133 35.70 -21.61 15.73
N VAL A 134 35.98 -22.69 14.99
CA VAL A 134 36.93 -23.74 15.45
C VAL A 134 38.37 -23.28 15.61
N ASP A 135 38.71 -22.05 15.24
CA ASP A 135 39.99 -21.43 15.57
C ASP A 135 40.15 -21.15 17.07
N ARG A 136 39.07 -21.19 17.85
CA ARG A 136 39.05 -20.94 19.30
C ARG A 136 38.86 -22.22 20.12
N GLU A 137 39.69 -23.22 19.88
CA GLU A 137 39.56 -24.55 20.48
C GLU A 137 39.61 -24.54 22.03
N SER A 138 40.36 -23.60 22.64
CA SER A 138 40.43 -23.44 24.10
C SER A 138 39.14 -22.93 24.75
N GLU A 139 38.27 -22.30 23.97
CA GLU A 139 36.98 -21.74 24.42
C GLU A 139 35.79 -22.64 24.01
N ARG A 140 36.07 -23.83 23.47
CA ARG A 140 35.04 -24.74 22.94
C ARG A 140 34.06 -25.16 24.04
N ALA A 141 32.79 -24.84 23.82
CA ALA A 141 31.67 -25.22 24.69
C ALA A 141 30.86 -26.39 24.11
N VAL A 142 30.97 -26.67 22.81
CA VAL A 142 30.27 -27.77 22.11
C VAL A 142 31.29 -28.66 21.40
N THR A 143 31.30 -29.94 21.76
CA THR A 143 32.20 -30.94 21.17
C THR A 143 31.77 -31.31 19.75
N ARG A 144 32.71 -31.82 18.96
CA ARG A 144 32.42 -32.25 17.59
C ARG A 144 31.46 -33.44 17.57
N GLU A 145 31.54 -34.31 18.58
CA GLU A 145 30.68 -35.46 18.79
C GLU A 145 29.22 -35.03 19.04
N GLU A 146 29.01 -33.98 19.86
CA GLU A 146 27.68 -33.40 20.07
C GLU A 146 27.10 -32.78 18.79
N GLY A 147 27.92 -32.03 18.04
CA GLY A 147 27.52 -31.47 16.75
C GLY A 147 27.12 -32.55 15.75
N PHE A 148 27.89 -33.62 15.68
CA PHE A 148 27.60 -34.76 14.80
C PHE A 148 26.33 -35.52 15.24
N ALA A 149 26.12 -35.71 16.54
CA ALA A 149 24.92 -36.34 17.08
C ALA A 149 23.65 -35.55 16.72
N LEU A 150 23.67 -34.22 16.86
CA LEU A 150 22.54 -33.37 16.49
C LEU A 150 22.28 -33.41 14.97
N ALA A 151 23.32 -33.44 14.15
CA ALA A 151 23.15 -33.54 12.70
C ALA A 151 22.52 -34.88 12.28
N GLN A 152 22.88 -35.98 12.94
CA GLN A 152 22.24 -37.28 12.71
C GLN A 152 20.76 -37.25 13.12
N GLU A 153 20.44 -36.66 14.27
CA GLU A 153 19.06 -36.52 14.74
C GLU A 153 18.21 -35.70 13.75
N MET A 154 18.78 -34.62 13.20
CA MET A 154 18.11 -33.74 12.25
C MET A 154 18.11 -34.26 10.80
N GLY A 155 18.83 -35.35 10.51
CA GLY A 155 19.02 -35.89 9.16
C GLY A 155 19.71 -34.91 8.20
N CYS A 156 20.69 -34.14 8.68
CA CYS A 156 21.41 -33.15 7.89
C CYS A 156 22.92 -33.46 7.76
N LEU A 157 23.60 -32.82 6.80
CA LEU A 157 25.05 -32.89 6.66
C LEU A 157 25.74 -32.17 7.84
N PHE A 158 26.97 -32.55 8.21
CA PHE A 158 27.70 -31.91 9.31
C PHE A 158 29.15 -31.58 8.95
N LEU A 159 29.55 -30.33 9.17
CA LEU A 159 30.92 -29.85 9.04
C LEU A 159 31.22 -28.82 10.15
N GLU A 160 32.49 -28.71 10.53
CA GLU A 160 32.95 -27.57 11.33
C GLU A 160 33.89 -26.69 10.48
N CYS A 161 33.76 -25.37 10.60
CA CYS A 161 34.55 -24.40 9.86
C CYS A 161 35.06 -23.25 10.74
N SER A 162 36.01 -22.49 10.23
CA SER A 162 36.41 -21.21 10.80
C SER A 162 36.39 -20.17 9.70
N ALA A 163 35.42 -19.26 9.76
CA ALA A 163 35.34 -18.13 8.84
C ALA A 163 36.63 -17.27 8.83
N LYS A 164 37.29 -17.17 10.01
CA LYS A 164 38.52 -16.40 10.21
C LYS A 164 39.76 -17.03 9.57
N THR A 165 39.92 -18.35 9.69
CA THR A 165 41.08 -19.06 9.10
C THR A 165 40.77 -19.64 7.72
N GLN A 166 39.53 -19.45 7.23
CA GLN A 166 38.97 -20.05 6.01
C GLN A 166 38.93 -21.58 6.01
N ARG A 167 39.24 -22.21 7.14
CA ARG A 167 39.20 -23.68 7.28
C ARG A 167 37.79 -24.20 7.01
N ASN A 168 37.68 -25.11 6.05
CA ASN A 168 36.45 -25.81 5.63
C ASN A 168 35.29 -24.94 5.11
N VAL A 169 35.45 -23.62 4.99
CA VAL A 169 34.39 -22.72 4.49
C VAL A 169 33.97 -23.10 3.07
N GLN A 170 34.95 -23.28 2.18
CA GLN A 170 34.73 -23.70 0.79
C GLN A 170 34.08 -25.09 0.71
N GLN A 171 34.53 -26.03 1.56
CA GLN A 171 34.04 -27.39 1.62
C GLN A 171 32.56 -27.47 2.02
N CYS A 172 32.09 -26.61 2.94
CA CYS A 172 30.68 -26.53 3.33
C CYS A 172 29.76 -26.28 2.12
N PHE A 173 30.09 -25.30 1.28
CA PHE A 173 29.28 -25.00 0.10
C PHE A 173 29.41 -26.06 -1.01
N GLU A 174 30.58 -26.67 -1.14
CA GLU A 174 30.85 -27.77 -2.08
C GLU A 174 30.04 -29.03 -1.79
N GLU A 175 30.10 -29.52 -0.56
CA GLU A 175 29.37 -30.74 -0.16
C GLU A 175 27.85 -30.53 -0.21
N LEU A 176 27.38 -29.34 0.21
CA LEU A 176 25.97 -28.99 0.10
C LEU A 176 25.51 -28.98 -1.37
N ALA A 177 26.27 -28.31 -2.26
CA ALA A 177 25.94 -28.22 -3.67
C ALA A 177 25.94 -29.59 -4.37
N LEU A 178 26.94 -30.44 -4.08
CA LEU A 178 27.00 -31.81 -4.60
C LEU A 178 25.78 -32.63 -4.16
N LYS A 179 25.37 -32.51 -2.90
CA LYS A 179 24.23 -33.26 -2.40
C LYS A 179 22.90 -32.77 -3.00
N VAL A 180 22.77 -31.46 -3.23
CA VAL A 180 21.61 -30.89 -3.94
C VAL A 180 21.54 -31.42 -5.37
N ILE A 181 22.67 -31.52 -6.07
CA ILE A 181 22.73 -32.12 -7.43
C ILE A 181 22.31 -33.58 -7.40
N ASP A 182 22.83 -34.37 -6.47
CA ASP A 182 22.50 -35.80 -6.32
C ASP A 182 21.00 -36.04 -6.12
N VAL A 183 20.39 -35.27 -5.20
CA VAL A 183 18.94 -35.32 -4.95
C VAL A 183 18.13 -34.93 -6.19
N ALA A 184 18.56 -33.89 -6.92
CA ALA A 184 17.90 -33.47 -8.15
C ALA A 184 17.97 -34.57 -9.22
N VAL A 185 19.13 -35.20 -9.43
CA VAL A 185 19.33 -36.27 -10.41
C VAL A 185 18.52 -37.54 -10.05
N HIS A 186 18.47 -37.92 -8.77
CA HIS A 186 17.69 -39.07 -8.31
C HIS A 186 16.17 -38.89 -8.50
N MET A 187 15.65 -37.68 -8.30
CA MET A 187 14.23 -37.38 -8.55
C MET A 187 13.85 -37.50 -10.03
N PHE A 188 14.75 -37.10 -10.96
CA PHE A 188 14.55 -37.32 -12.40
C PHE A 188 14.67 -38.80 -12.80
N GLY A 189 15.52 -39.58 -12.11
CA GLY A 189 15.70 -41.01 -12.34
C GLY A 189 14.50 -41.88 -11.93
N GLN A 190 13.75 -41.49 -10.89
CA GLN A 190 12.57 -42.25 -10.45
C GLN A 190 11.35 -42.10 -11.39
N TYR A 191 11.25 -40.99 -12.11
CA TYR A 191 10.15 -40.76 -13.08
C TYR A 191 10.23 -41.68 -14.32
N THR A 192 11.39 -42.28 -14.61
CA THR A 192 11.61 -43.15 -15.78
C THR A 192 11.42 -44.65 -15.51
N LYS A 193 11.29 -45.07 -14.24
CA LYS A 193 11.17 -46.50 -13.86
C LYS A 193 9.74 -47.04 -13.80
N THR A 194 8.72 -46.18 -13.72
CA THR A 194 7.32 -46.60 -13.51
C THR A 194 6.53 -46.88 -14.79
N ARG A 195 7.17 -46.89 -15.97
CA ARG A 195 6.46 -47.06 -17.26
C ARG A 195 7.14 -48.01 -18.25
N PHE A 196 7.56 -49.19 -17.76
CA PHE A 196 8.07 -50.28 -18.58
C PHE A 196 7.27 -51.58 -18.39
N LYS A 197 5.94 -51.50 -18.39
CA LYS A 197 5.09 -52.64 -18.76
C LYS A 197 3.92 -52.10 -19.59
N GLU A 198 3.77 -52.67 -20.77
CA GLU A 198 2.61 -52.55 -21.68
C GLU A 198 2.48 -51.27 -22.51
N VAL A 199 3.29 -51.17 -23.58
CA VAL A 199 2.95 -50.37 -24.78
C VAL A 199 3.30 -51.16 -26.03
N VAL A 200 2.32 -51.84 -26.60
CA VAL A 200 2.15 -52.04 -28.05
C VAL A 200 0.62 -52.04 -28.26
N ILE A 201 0.10 -51.42 -29.31
CA ILE A 201 -1.34 -51.27 -29.67
C ILE A 201 -2.04 -49.96 -29.20
N VAL A 202 -1.44 -48.75 -29.30
CA VAL A 202 -2.27 -47.51 -29.39
C VAL A 202 -1.58 -46.38 -30.18
N GLY A 203 -1.07 -46.67 -31.39
CA GLY A 203 -0.31 -45.69 -32.19
C GLY A 203 -1.13 -44.59 -32.89
N LEU A 204 -2.46 -44.68 -32.92
CA LEU A 204 -3.30 -43.77 -33.72
C LEU A 204 -4.10 -42.74 -32.89
N ALA A 205 -4.31 -42.96 -31.59
CA ALA A 205 -5.01 -42.01 -30.71
C ALA A 205 -4.09 -40.88 -30.17
N MET A 206 -2.76 -41.04 -30.27
CA MET A 206 -1.79 -40.12 -29.66
C MET A 206 -1.68 -38.76 -30.35
N LYS A 207 -1.96 -38.62 -31.65
CA LYS A 207 -1.80 -37.32 -32.33
C LYS A 207 -2.86 -36.30 -31.90
N SER A 208 -4.10 -36.74 -31.74
CA SER A 208 -5.19 -35.87 -31.26
C SER A 208 -5.01 -35.49 -29.80
N ILE A 209 -4.54 -36.43 -28.97
CA ILE A 209 -4.26 -36.19 -27.54
C ILE A 209 -3.06 -35.27 -27.37
N LEU A 210 -1.99 -35.43 -28.17
CA LEU A 210 -0.80 -34.58 -28.09
C LEU A 210 -1.10 -33.11 -28.41
N LEU A 211 -1.94 -32.86 -29.43
CA LEU A 211 -2.41 -31.51 -29.78
C LEU A 211 -3.29 -30.91 -28.67
N LEU A 212 -4.19 -31.69 -28.07
CA LEU A 212 -5.01 -31.25 -26.94
C LEU A 212 -4.17 -31.00 -25.67
N THR A 213 -3.16 -31.82 -25.40
CA THR A 213 -2.26 -31.63 -24.26
C THR A 213 -1.28 -30.47 -24.47
N CYS A 214 -0.80 -30.25 -25.69
CA CYS A 214 0.01 -29.08 -25.99
C CYS A 214 -0.81 -27.80 -25.89
N ALA A 215 -2.07 -27.80 -26.35
CA ALA A 215 -2.97 -26.66 -26.15
C ALA A 215 -3.27 -26.41 -24.66
N ALA A 216 -3.49 -27.46 -23.86
CA ALA A 216 -3.74 -27.37 -22.43
C ALA A 216 -2.49 -26.93 -21.62
N VAL A 217 -1.30 -27.37 -22.03
CA VAL A 217 -0.03 -26.95 -21.41
C VAL A 217 0.32 -25.53 -21.85
N LEU A 218 -0.01 -25.11 -23.07
CA LEU A 218 0.15 -23.72 -23.49
C LEU A 218 -0.81 -22.80 -22.71
N THR A 219 -2.07 -23.18 -22.51
CA THR A 219 -3.00 -22.39 -21.68
C THR A 219 -2.59 -22.35 -20.20
N LEU A 220 -1.99 -23.42 -19.66
CA LEU A 220 -1.42 -23.45 -18.29
C LEU A 220 -0.08 -22.69 -18.15
N LEU A 221 0.67 -22.52 -19.24
CA LEU A 221 1.90 -21.71 -19.25
C LEU A 221 1.62 -20.22 -19.47
N PHE A 222 0.48 -19.88 -20.07
CA PHE A 222 0.00 -18.49 -20.21
C PHE A 222 -0.93 -18.03 -19.07
N SER A 223 -1.32 -18.90 -18.14
CA SER A 223 -1.88 -18.44 -16.87
C SER A 223 -0.75 -17.91 -15.99
N GLY A 224 -0.31 -16.67 -16.28
CA GLY A 224 0.34 -15.86 -15.28
C GLY A 224 -0.54 -15.83 -14.04
N ALA A 225 0.05 -15.93 -12.86
CA ALA A 225 -0.66 -15.70 -11.61
C ALA A 225 -1.01 -14.20 -11.50
N GLU A 226 -1.95 -13.74 -12.34
CA GLU A 226 -2.66 -12.49 -12.11
C GLU A 226 -3.62 -12.74 -10.94
N GLY A 227 -3.76 -11.75 -10.04
CA GLY A 227 -4.77 -11.80 -8.98
C GLY A 227 -6.16 -11.98 -9.61
N ALA A 228 -7.17 -12.37 -8.82
CA ALA A 228 -8.52 -12.44 -9.35
C ALA A 228 -8.89 -11.06 -9.95
N GLU A 229 -9.63 -11.06 -11.05
CA GLU A 229 -10.09 -9.82 -11.66
C GLU A 229 -11.47 -9.48 -11.07
N ILE A 230 -11.58 -8.33 -10.43
CA ILE A 230 -12.85 -7.77 -9.95
C ILE A 230 -13.30 -6.76 -10.99
N PHE A 231 -14.30 -7.12 -11.79
CA PHE A 231 -14.92 -6.22 -12.75
C PHE A 231 -16.24 -5.67 -12.19
N LEU A 232 -16.35 -4.34 -12.11
CA LEU A 232 -17.50 -3.62 -11.61
C LEU A 232 -18.02 -2.66 -12.68
N GLU A 233 -19.31 -2.68 -12.91
CA GLU A 233 -20.01 -1.72 -13.76
C GLU A 233 -20.86 -0.78 -12.90
N TRP A 234 -20.56 0.51 -12.98
CA TRP A 234 -21.15 1.56 -12.15
C TRP A 234 -21.91 2.56 -13.01
N ASN A 235 -23.22 2.62 -12.79
CA ASN A 235 -24.09 3.65 -13.35
C ASN A 235 -24.24 4.76 -12.30
N VAL A 236 -23.61 5.91 -12.57
CA VAL A 236 -23.64 7.06 -11.65
C VAL A 236 -24.73 8.01 -12.10
N ALA A 237 -25.74 8.21 -11.25
CA ALA A 237 -26.92 9.01 -11.59
C ALA A 237 -27.49 9.73 -10.36
N THR A 238 -28.16 10.86 -10.58
CA THR A 238 -28.96 11.54 -9.56
C THR A 238 -30.25 10.78 -9.28
N ASN A 239 -30.61 10.63 -8.02
CA ASN A 239 -31.85 10.01 -7.57
C ASN A 239 -32.63 10.96 -6.63
N TRP A 240 -33.88 11.24 -6.98
CA TRP A 240 -34.78 12.12 -6.23
C TRP A 240 -35.64 11.39 -5.19
N ASN A 241 -35.67 10.06 -5.22
CA ASN A 241 -36.46 9.24 -4.30
C ASN A 241 -35.72 8.94 -2.99
N ILE A 242 -34.43 9.28 -2.91
CA ILE A 242 -33.62 9.15 -1.69
C ILE A 242 -33.55 10.54 -1.06
N SER A 243 -33.94 10.64 0.19
CA SER A 243 -34.01 11.90 0.93
C SER A 243 -33.44 11.66 2.33
N PRO A 244 -32.12 11.86 2.54
CA PRO A 244 -31.47 11.66 3.83
C PRO A 244 -32.01 12.63 4.91
N VAL A 245 -32.39 13.83 4.48
CA VAL A 245 -33.12 14.83 5.27
C VAL A 245 -34.34 15.31 4.47
N GLN A 246 -35.35 15.87 5.14
CA GLN A 246 -36.66 16.24 4.56
C GLN A 246 -36.62 17.27 3.41
N SER A 247 -35.44 17.79 3.06
CA SER A 247 -35.24 18.67 1.90
C SER A 247 -35.32 17.89 0.58
N ALA A 248 -35.97 18.48 -0.43
CA ALA A 248 -36.00 17.94 -1.79
C ALA A 248 -34.70 18.31 -2.54
N GLN A 249 -33.73 17.40 -2.53
CA GLN A 249 -32.48 17.52 -3.29
C GLN A 249 -32.06 16.15 -3.84
N PRO A 250 -31.45 16.10 -5.04
CA PRO A 250 -31.04 14.84 -5.63
C PRO A 250 -29.80 14.28 -4.93
N VAL A 251 -29.79 12.97 -4.71
CA VAL A 251 -28.63 12.24 -4.20
C VAL A 251 -27.90 11.59 -5.38
N ILE A 252 -26.58 11.72 -5.44
CA ILE A 252 -25.77 10.98 -6.40
C ILE A 252 -25.65 9.53 -5.93
N THR A 253 -26.14 8.60 -6.75
CA THR A 253 -26.15 7.17 -6.47
C THR A 253 -25.25 6.42 -7.44
N ILE A 254 -24.79 5.25 -7.00
CA ILE A 254 -24.08 4.30 -7.86
C ILE A 254 -24.92 3.04 -7.94
N ASN A 255 -25.37 2.68 -9.14
CA ASN A 255 -26.31 1.57 -9.36
C ASN A 255 -27.58 1.70 -8.49
N GLY A 256 -28.05 2.94 -8.28
CA GLY A 256 -29.22 3.25 -7.45
C GLY A 256 -28.98 3.17 -5.93
N MET A 257 -27.76 2.87 -5.48
CA MET A 257 -27.41 2.76 -4.06
C MET A 257 -26.81 4.06 -3.51
N PHE A 258 -27.16 4.37 -2.26
CA PHE A 258 -26.54 5.40 -1.44
C PHE A 258 -26.43 4.92 0.02
N PRO A 259 -25.21 4.85 0.59
CA PRO A 259 -23.91 5.02 -0.08
C PRO A 259 -23.67 3.98 -1.20
N GLY A 260 -22.61 4.20 -1.99
CA GLY A 260 -22.24 3.32 -3.10
C GLY A 260 -21.78 1.91 -2.67
N PRO A 261 -21.62 0.99 -3.64
CA PRO A 261 -21.25 -0.41 -3.38
C PRO A 261 -19.87 -0.59 -2.74
N LEU A 262 -19.75 -1.56 -1.84
CA LEU A 262 -18.44 -1.96 -1.31
C LEU A 262 -17.54 -2.55 -2.41
N ILE A 263 -16.32 -2.00 -2.55
CA ILE A 263 -15.23 -2.69 -3.24
C ILE A 263 -14.50 -3.55 -2.21
N ASN A 264 -14.63 -4.87 -2.34
CA ASN A 264 -13.99 -5.83 -1.44
C ASN A 264 -12.86 -6.59 -2.16
N SER A 265 -11.61 -6.32 -1.82
CA SER A 265 -10.43 -6.85 -2.52
C SER A 265 -9.36 -7.34 -1.53
N THR A 266 -8.42 -8.16 -2.00
CA THR A 266 -7.20 -8.50 -1.24
C THR A 266 -5.95 -7.96 -1.94
N ASN A 267 -5.59 -8.53 -3.08
CA ASN A 267 -4.51 -8.09 -3.98
C ASN A 267 -4.96 -8.16 -5.44
N ASP A 268 -6.28 -8.13 -5.62
CA ASP A 268 -6.96 -8.39 -6.88
C ASP A 268 -6.83 -7.18 -7.81
N ASN A 269 -6.87 -7.43 -9.11
CA ASN A 269 -6.93 -6.36 -10.10
C ASN A 269 -8.38 -5.87 -10.15
N VAL A 270 -8.60 -4.60 -9.85
CA VAL A 270 -9.92 -3.98 -9.82
C VAL A 270 -10.10 -3.17 -11.09
N ARG A 271 -11.15 -3.50 -11.85
CA ARG A 271 -11.62 -2.74 -13.01
C ARG A 271 -13.00 -2.16 -12.72
N VAL A 272 -13.12 -0.84 -12.75
CA VAL A 272 -14.39 -0.15 -12.51
C VAL A 272 -14.75 0.65 -13.76
N ASN A 273 -15.74 0.17 -14.51
CA ASN A 273 -16.31 0.91 -15.63
C ASN A 273 -17.42 1.83 -15.13
N ILE A 274 -17.19 3.15 -15.23
CA ILE A 274 -18.10 4.17 -14.75
C ILE A 274 -18.84 4.78 -15.93
N PHE A 275 -20.15 4.61 -15.98
CA PHE A 275 -21.07 5.32 -16.86
C PHE A 275 -21.55 6.60 -16.17
N ASN A 276 -21.24 7.75 -16.76
CA ASN A 276 -21.67 9.04 -16.24
C ASN A 276 -23.07 9.39 -16.80
N ASN A 277 -24.11 9.13 -16.01
CA ASN A 277 -25.50 9.52 -16.31
C ASN A 277 -25.91 10.80 -15.57
N LEU A 278 -24.94 11.59 -15.08
CA LEU A 278 -25.16 12.94 -14.59
C LEU A 278 -25.21 13.92 -15.77
N ASP A 279 -25.73 15.12 -15.52
CA ASP A 279 -25.72 16.25 -16.44
C ASP A 279 -24.42 17.08 -16.40
N VAL A 280 -23.48 16.68 -15.54
CA VAL A 280 -22.18 17.33 -15.32
C VAL A 280 -21.01 16.35 -15.47
N PRO A 281 -19.79 16.84 -15.77
CA PRO A 281 -18.61 15.98 -15.84
C PRO A 281 -18.29 15.31 -14.50
N LEU A 282 -17.73 14.10 -14.57
CA LEU A 282 -17.44 13.25 -13.40
C LEU A 282 -16.00 12.73 -13.41
N LEU A 283 -15.37 12.75 -12.24
CA LEU A 283 -14.18 11.98 -11.92
C LEU A 283 -14.39 11.26 -10.59
N MET A 284 -13.70 10.13 -10.39
CA MET A 284 -13.80 9.30 -9.19
C MET A 284 -12.39 9.04 -8.65
N THR A 285 -12.15 9.41 -7.40
CA THR A 285 -10.86 9.14 -6.75
C THR A 285 -10.98 8.01 -5.72
N TRP A 286 -9.86 7.38 -5.43
CA TRP A 286 -9.72 6.18 -4.60
C TRP A 286 -8.92 6.53 -3.34
N ASN A 287 -9.53 7.33 -2.46
CA ASN A 287 -8.85 7.99 -1.34
C ASN A 287 -7.99 7.03 -0.50
N GLY A 288 -6.68 7.22 -0.53
CA GLY A 288 -5.68 6.42 0.19
C GLY A 288 -5.20 5.15 -0.54
N ILE A 289 -5.76 4.80 -1.70
CA ILE A 289 -5.20 3.77 -2.58
C ILE A 289 -3.98 4.34 -3.30
N GLN A 290 -2.83 3.68 -3.17
CA GLN A 290 -1.54 4.22 -3.60
C GLN A 290 -1.32 4.17 -5.12
N GLN A 291 -2.18 3.49 -5.87
CA GLN A 291 -2.11 3.45 -7.33
C GLN A 291 -0.70 3.17 -7.88
N ARG A 292 -0.02 2.14 -7.32
CA ARG A 292 1.41 1.91 -7.53
C ARG A 292 1.80 1.94 -9.01
N LEU A 293 2.69 2.88 -9.35
CA LEU A 293 3.24 3.18 -10.66
C LEU A 293 2.19 3.61 -11.69
N ASN A 294 1.02 4.08 -11.27
CA ASN A 294 -0.14 4.25 -12.15
C ASN A 294 -1.02 5.45 -11.77
N SER A 295 -0.43 6.66 -11.75
CA SER A 295 -1.18 7.89 -11.47
C SER A 295 -2.27 8.20 -12.51
N TRP A 296 -2.29 7.51 -13.66
CA TRP A 296 -3.38 7.56 -14.64
C TRP A 296 -4.74 7.09 -14.08
N GLN A 297 -4.75 6.41 -12.94
CA GLN A 297 -5.95 5.84 -12.32
C GLN A 297 -6.37 6.58 -11.06
N ASP A 298 -5.71 7.70 -10.75
CA ASP A 298 -5.90 8.45 -9.51
C ASP A 298 -7.26 9.18 -9.47
N GLY A 299 -7.69 9.70 -10.62
CA GLY A 299 -9.04 10.23 -10.82
C GLY A 299 -9.26 11.60 -10.20
N VAL A 300 -8.28 12.50 -10.29
CA VAL A 300 -8.39 13.91 -9.90
C VAL A 300 -8.13 14.83 -11.11
N SER A 301 -8.48 16.11 -11.01
CA SER A 301 -8.43 17.05 -12.14
C SER A 301 -7.04 17.19 -12.76
N GLY A 302 -5.97 17.15 -11.96
CA GLY A 302 -4.60 17.22 -12.46
C GLY A 302 -4.10 15.92 -13.11
N THR A 303 -4.76 14.77 -12.92
CA THR A 303 -4.31 13.48 -13.47
C THR A 303 -5.17 13.00 -14.64
N ASN A 304 -6.45 13.35 -14.69
CA ASN A 304 -7.42 12.77 -15.60
C ASN A 304 -8.34 13.80 -16.24
N CYS A 305 -8.66 13.61 -17.52
CA CYS A 305 -9.78 14.30 -18.16
C CYS A 305 -11.11 13.77 -17.60
N PRO A 306 -12.09 14.65 -17.28
CA PRO A 306 -13.39 14.22 -16.78
C PRO A 306 -14.18 13.33 -17.74
N ILE A 307 -14.92 12.37 -17.19
CA ILE A 307 -15.90 11.56 -17.91
C ILE A 307 -17.09 12.46 -18.24
N GLN A 308 -17.34 12.71 -19.52
CA GLN A 308 -18.41 13.61 -19.96
C GLN A 308 -19.80 12.98 -19.76
N PRO A 309 -20.86 13.78 -19.58
CA PRO A 309 -22.24 13.30 -19.55
C PRO A 309 -22.58 12.34 -20.70
N GLY A 310 -23.20 11.21 -20.40
CA GLY A 310 -23.58 10.18 -21.37
C GLY A 310 -22.42 9.32 -21.89
N THR A 311 -21.20 9.49 -21.37
CA THR A 311 -20.02 8.69 -21.74
C THR A 311 -19.59 7.78 -20.59
N ASN A 312 -18.60 6.93 -20.82
CA ASN A 312 -18.02 6.08 -19.79
C ASN A 312 -16.50 6.08 -19.81
N TRP A 313 -15.91 5.63 -18.71
CA TRP A 313 -14.49 5.34 -18.63
C TRP A 313 -14.22 4.21 -17.64
N THR A 314 -13.22 3.40 -17.94
CA THR A 314 -12.82 2.28 -17.10
C THR A 314 -11.51 2.58 -16.38
N TYR A 315 -11.57 2.61 -15.05
CA TYR A 315 -10.41 2.60 -14.18
C TYR A 315 -9.90 1.17 -14.03
N ASN A 316 -8.58 0.96 -14.03
CA ASN A 316 -7.94 -0.34 -13.85
C ASN A 316 -6.70 -0.22 -12.96
N PHE A 317 -6.83 -0.72 -11.73
CA PHE A 317 -5.80 -0.58 -10.71
C PHE A 317 -5.71 -1.80 -9.78
N GLN A 318 -4.64 -1.84 -8.99
CA GLN A 318 -4.38 -2.92 -8.05
C GLN A 318 -4.06 -2.35 -6.67
N MET A 319 -4.66 -2.91 -5.63
CA MET A 319 -4.44 -2.52 -4.23
C MET A 319 -3.31 -3.36 -3.60
N LYS A 320 -2.25 -3.58 -4.37
CA LYS A 320 -1.16 -4.48 -3.98
C LYS A 320 -0.40 -3.90 -2.78
N ASP A 321 -0.07 -4.76 -1.83
CA ASP A 321 0.72 -4.41 -0.63
C ASP A 321 0.02 -3.42 0.33
N GLN A 322 -1.26 -3.12 0.11
CA GLN A 322 -2.12 -2.42 1.05
C GLN A 322 -3.05 -3.41 1.76
N ILE A 323 -3.45 -3.05 2.97
CA ILE A 323 -4.56 -3.65 3.72
C ILE A 323 -5.37 -2.49 4.31
N GLY A 324 -6.54 -2.76 4.89
CA GLY A 324 -7.29 -1.77 5.67
C GLY A 324 -8.63 -1.35 5.08
N SER A 325 -9.05 -0.15 5.48
CA SER A 325 -10.33 0.46 5.12
C SER A 325 -10.04 1.81 4.46
N TYR A 326 -10.62 2.02 3.29
CA TYR A 326 -10.51 3.24 2.50
C TYR A 326 -11.89 3.59 1.95
N SER A 327 -11.96 4.66 1.17
CA SER A 327 -13.19 5.10 0.52
C SER A 327 -12.91 5.58 -0.90
N TYR A 328 -13.96 5.70 -1.70
CA TYR A 328 -13.92 6.38 -2.98
C TYR A 328 -15.01 7.46 -2.99
N PHE A 329 -14.82 8.50 -3.80
CA PHE A 329 -15.82 9.57 -3.96
C PHE A 329 -15.57 10.41 -5.23
N PRO A 330 -16.60 11.13 -5.72
CA PRO A 330 -16.44 12.09 -6.80
C PRO A 330 -15.48 13.23 -6.44
N SER A 331 -14.46 13.47 -7.26
CA SER A 331 -13.34 14.38 -6.93
C SER A 331 -13.48 15.80 -7.47
N ILE A 332 -14.51 16.08 -8.29
CA ILE A 332 -14.71 17.40 -8.93
C ILE A 332 -16.11 17.96 -8.65
N ASN A 333 -16.29 19.26 -8.94
CA ASN A 333 -17.58 19.95 -8.92
C ASN A 333 -18.35 19.81 -7.59
N PHE A 334 -17.64 19.66 -6.47
CA PHE A 334 -18.24 19.47 -5.14
C PHE A 334 -19.19 18.25 -5.03
N LEU A 335 -19.15 17.33 -6.01
CA LEU A 335 -20.12 16.24 -6.17
C LEU A 335 -20.16 15.29 -4.97
N LYS A 336 -19.03 15.11 -4.27
CA LYS A 336 -18.94 14.33 -3.02
C LYS A 336 -19.99 14.76 -1.99
N ALA A 337 -20.32 16.05 -1.91
CA ALA A 337 -21.32 16.55 -0.95
C ALA A 337 -22.74 16.02 -1.22
N ALA A 338 -23.03 15.61 -2.47
CA ALA A 338 -24.32 15.04 -2.86
C ALA A 338 -24.36 13.51 -2.82
N GLY A 339 -23.27 12.85 -2.44
CA GLY A 339 -23.16 11.40 -2.43
C GLY A 339 -22.12 10.87 -3.41
N GLY A 340 -22.42 9.75 -4.06
CA GLY A 340 -21.49 9.07 -4.97
C GLY A 340 -20.27 8.44 -4.28
N TYR A 341 -20.20 8.47 -2.95
CA TYR A 341 -19.12 7.89 -2.17
C TYR A 341 -19.44 6.48 -1.69
N GLY A 342 -18.41 5.69 -1.40
CA GLY A 342 -18.56 4.33 -0.86
C GLY A 342 -17.27 3.79 -0.25
N SER A 343 -17.34 2.56 0.26
CA SER A 343 -16.25 1.92 0.99
C SER A 343 -15.36 1.08 0.09
N ILE A 344 -14.07 1.05 0.41
CA ILE A 344 -13.11 0.09 -0.11
C ILE A 344 -12.54 -0.70 1.05
N ARG A 345 -12.65 -2.02 0.98
CA ARG A 345 -12.07 -2.94 1.95
C ARG A 345 -10.92 -3.70 1.28
N VAL A 346 -9.72 -3.54 1.83
CA VAL A 346 -8.54 -4.30 1.42
C VAL A 346 -8.21 -5.30 2.52
N ASN A 347 -8.52 -6.57 2.29
CA ASN A 347 -8.35 -7.62 3.28
C ASN A 347 -6.97 -8.26 3.20
N ASN A 348 -6.55 -8.80 4.34
CA ASN A 348 -5.40 -9.70 4.39
C ASN A 348 -5.67 -10.91 3.51
N ARG A 349 -4.63 -11.42 2.88
CA ARG A 349 -4.71 -12.73 2.21
C ARG A 349 -5.05 -13.79 3.27
N ASN A 350 -5.82 -14.82 2.90
CA ASN A 350 -6.22 -15.89 3.82
C ASN A 350 -5.04 -16.57 4.56
N VAL A 351 -3.82 -16.47 4.02
CA VAL A 351 -2.59 -17.00 4.62
C VAL A 351 -1.92 -16.05 5.63
N ILE A 352 -2.37 -14.80 5.72
CA ILE A 352 -1.84 -13.77 6.62
C ILE A 352 -2.87 -13.51 7.71
N LEU A 353 -2.55 -13.91 8.94
CA LEU A 353 -3.39 -13.65 10.09
C LEU A 353 -3.44 -12.15 10.41
N VAL A 354 -4.59 -11.69 10.87
CA VAL A 354 -4.75 -10.36 11.48
C VAL A 354 -4.08 -10.33 12.87
N PRO A 355 -3.57 -9.19 13.36
CA PRO A 355 -2.86 -9.08 14.64
C PRO A 355 -3.79 -9.02 15.86
N PHE A 356 -5.03 -9.48 15.70
CA PHE A 356 -6.07 -9.56 16.72
C PHE A 356 -6.98 -10.75 16.40
N ASP A 357 -7.78 -11.18 17.36
CA ASP A 357 -8.69 -12.31 17.14
C ASP A 357 -9.66 -12.02 16.00
N LYS A 358 -9.94 -13.03 15.18
CA LYS A 358 -10.87 -12.90 14.06
C LYS A 358 -12.23 -12.44 14.59
N PRO A 359 -12.76 -11.28 14.13
CA PRO A 359 -14.08 -10.83 14.53
C PRO A 359 -15.16 -11.74 13.95
N GLU A 360 -16.32 -11.78 14.60
CA GLU A 360 -17.50 -12.52 14.14
C GLU A 360 -17.98 -11.96 12.78
N GLU A 361 -18.10 -10.64 12.71
CA GLU A 361 -18.50 -9.91 11.51
C GLU A 361 -17.83 -8.53 11.47
N GLU A 362 -17.78 -7.93 10.28
CA GLU A 362 -17.24 -6.59 10.07
C GLU A 362 -18.26 -5.67 9.38
N TYR A 363 -18.49 -4.48 9.95
CA TYR A 363 -19.40 -3.47 9.44
C TYR A 363 -18.63 -2.25 8.91
N ASP A 364 -19.00 -1.76 7.72
CA ASP A 364 -18.50 -0.50 7.18
C ASP A 364 -19.46 0.64 7.55
N LEU A 365 -18.91 1.67 8.21
CA LEU A 365 -19.65 2.84 8.67
C LEU A 365 -19.09 4.07 7.97
N LEU A 366 -19.82 4.53 6.96
CA LEU A 366 -19.56 5.78 6.28
C LEU A 366 -20.33 6.88 7.00
N ILE A 367 -19.59 7.78 7.65
CA ILE A 367 -20.16 8.88 8.42
C ILE A 367 -19.83 10.18 7.72
N GLY A 368 -20.84 11.00 7.44
CA GLY A 368 -20.65 12.25 6.70
C GLY A 368 -21.62 13.34 7.17
N ASP A 369 -21.25 14.58 6.90
CA ASP A 369 -22.13 15.73 7.03
C ASP A 369 -23.06 15.83 5.81
N TRP A 370 -24.27 16.36 6.01
CA TRP A 370 -25.25 16.57 4.96
C TRP A 370 -25.88 17.96 5.07
N PHE A 371 -25.99 18.63 3.93
CA PHE A 371 -26.55 19.98 3.82
C PHE A 371 -27.84 19.91 3.01
N SER A 372 -28.87 20.65 3.42
CA SER A 372 -30.15 20.80 2.70
C SER A 372 -29.98 21.58 1.39
N GLN A 373 -28.92 22.37 1.30
CA GLN A 373 -28.57 23.17 0.13
C GLN A 373 -27.95 22.29 -0.95
N SER A 374 -28.36 22.52 -2.21
CA SER A 374 -27.83 21.79 -3.36
C SER A 374 -26.31 21.98 -3.50
N PHE A 375 -25.63 20.90 -3.88
CA PHE A 375 -24.19 20.87 -4.16
C PHE A 375 -23.76 21.83 -5.28
N ASN A 376 -24.68 22.27 -6.14
CA ASN A 376 -24.44 23.30 -7.16
C ASN A 376 -24.18 24.69 -6.58
N THR A 377 -24.43 24.88 -5.29
CA THR A 377 -24.15 26.12 -4.58
C THR A 377 -23.16 25.85 -3.48
N LEU A 378 -22.02 26.55 -3.51
CA LEU A 378 -21.05 26.47 -2.43
C LEU A 378 -21.72 26.87 -1.10
N PRO A 379 -21.60 26.05 -0.04
CA PRO A 379 -22.06 26.46 1.28
C PRO A 379 -21.35 27.75 1.68
N THR A 380 -22.08 28.70 2.24
CA THR A 380 -21.42 29.85 2.88
C THR A 380 -20.58 29.36 4.06
N THR A 381 -19.42 29.96 4.29
CA THR A 381 -18.31 29.45 5.14
C THR A 381 -18.61 29.25 6.63
N ASN A 382 -19.88 29.34 7.07
CA ASN A 382 -20.33 29.24 8.46
C ASN A 382 -21.68 28.51 8.63
N THR A 383 -22.29 27.98 7.57
CA THR A 383 -23.53 27.20 7.72
C THR A 383 -23.20 25.81 8.27
N PRO A 384 -23.74 25.41 9.44
CA PRO A 384 -23.56 24.06 9.93
C PRO A 384 -24.32 23.05 9.06
N PRO A 385 -23.94 21.76 9.07
CA PRO A 385 -24.69 20.74 8.35
C PRO A 385 -26.04 20.51 9.03
N ASP A 386 -27.06 20.26 8.23
CA ASP A 386 -28.42 19.97 8.68
C ASP A 386 -28.52 18.65 9.44
N ALA A 387 -27.73 17.66 9.00
CA ALA A 387 -27.67 16.34 9.64
C ALA A 387 -26.28 15.70 9.51
N ILE A 388 -26.01 14.77 10.42
CA ILE A 388 -24.96 13.78 10.26
C ILE A 388 -25.62 12.50 9.75
N LEU A 389 -25.01 11.87 8.75
CA LEU A 389 -25.47 10.60 8.20
C LEU A 389 -24.55 9.49 8.69
N ILE A 390 -25.13 8.35 9.08
CA ILE A 390 -24.41 7.07 9.19
C ILE A 390 -24.98 6.17 8.11
N ASN A 391 -24.14 5.73 7.17
CA ASN A 391 -24.55 4.93 6.01
C ASN A 391 -25.74 5.54 5.25
N GLY A 392 -25.69 6.87 5.03
CA GLY A 392 -26.70 7.61 4.27
C GLY A 392 -28.01 7.88 5.01
N LYS A 393 -28.11 7.52 6.29
CA LYS A 393 -29.33 7.60 7.12
C LYS A 393 -29.18 8.57 8.28
N ALA A 394 -30.27 9.29 8.61
CA ALA A 394 -30.35 10.25 9.71
C ALA A 394 -31.75 10.33 10.35
N GLY A 395 -31.80 10.91 11.56
CA GLY A 395 -33.05 11.16 12.28
C GLY A 395 -33.79 9.87 12.65
N SER A 396 -35.06 9.76 12.26
CA SER A 396 -35.91 8.60 12.54
C SER A 396 -35.65 7.39 11.63
N ASN A 397 -34.94 7.59 10.51
CA ASN A 397 -34.50 6.52 9.63
C ASN A 397 -33.03 6.24 9.98
N PHE A 398 -32.77 5.19 10.76
CA PHE A 398 -31.44 4.89 11.28
C PHE A 398 -30.90 3.57 10.75
N GLU A 399 -29.57 3.47 10.73
CA GLU A 399 -28.89 2.20 10.50
C GLU A 399 -29.03 1.29 11.74
N SER A 400 -29.04 -0.02 11.56
CA SER A 400 -29.06 -0.96 12.68
C SER A 400 -28.28 -2.23 12.37
N PHE A 401 -27.53 -2.72 13.36
CA PHE A 401 -26.68 -3.90 13.24
C PHE A 401 -27.12 -4.98 14.23
N SER A 402 -27.06 -6.25 13.83
CA SER A 402 -27.43 -7.37 14.72
C SER A 402 -26.21 -8.21 15.10
N VAL A 403 -26.11 -8.64 16.36
CA VAL A 403 -24.88 -9.12 16.99
C VAL A 403 -25.11 -10.16 18.09
N THR A 404 -24.03 -10.78 18.59
CA THR A 404 -24.08 -12.05 19.30
C THR A 404 -23.28 -12.09 20.59
N LYS A 405 -23.85 -12.69 21.66
CA LYS A 405 -23.37 -12.46 23.04
C LYS A 405 -22.04 -13.05 23.33
N GLY A 406 -21.15 -12.19 23.83
CA GLY A 406 -19.75 -12.48 24.03
C GLY A 406 -18.92 -12.51 22.73
N LYS A 407 -19.47 -12.13 21.56
CA LYS A 407 -18.71 -12.00 20.32
C LYS A 407 -18.11 -10.61 20.17
N THR A 408 -17.10 -10.52 19.32
CA THR A 408 -16.41 -9.28 19.00
C THR A 408 -16.58 -8.98 17.52
N TYR A 409 -16.91 -7.72 17.23
CA TYR A 409 -17.21 -7.20 15.89
C TYR A 409 -16.19 -6.15 15.51
N ARG A 410 -15.90 -6.02 14.21
CA ARG A 410 -15.02 -4.97 13.69
C ARG A 410 -15.84 -3.88 13.01
N PHE A 411 -15.74 -2.66 13.50
CA PHE A 411 -16.34 -1.48 12.88
C PHE A 411 -15.26 -0.73 12.08
N ARG A 412 -15.49 -0.56 10.78
CA ARG A 412 -14.63 0.16 9.84
C ARG A 412 -15.25 1.53 9.58
N ILE A 413 -14.79 2.53 10.33
CA ILE A 413 -15.40 3.86 10.38
C ILE A 413 -14.62 4.77 9.44
N SER A 414 -15.29 5.37 8.47
CA SER A 414 -14.68 6.34 7.54
C SER A 414 -15.46 7.65 7.56
N ASN A 415 -14.76 8.76 7.73
CA ASN A 415 -15.35 10.09 7.60
C ASN A 415 -15.34 10.52 6.12
N VAL A 416 -16.51 10.43 5.50
CA VAL A 416 -16.79 10.83 4.11
C VAL A 416 -17.45 12.20 4.01
N GLY A 417 -17.48 12.95 5.11
CA GLY A 417 -17.99 14.31 5.14
C GLY A 417 -17.18 15.28 4.29
N SER A 418 -17.69 16.50 4.21
CA SER A 418 -17.12 17.61 3.45
C SER A 418 -16.22 18.50 4.29
N ALA A 419 -16.46 18.65 5.60
CA ALA A 419 -15.76 19.66 6.39
C ALA A 419 -15.47 19.33 7.85
N TYR A 420 -16.26 18.47 8.51
CA TYR A 420 -16.21 18.36 9.96
C TYR A 420 -15.60 17.05 10.49
N SER A 421 -14.92 17.18 11.64
CA SER A 421 -14.50 16.03 12.43
C SER A 421 -15.68 15.47 13.24
N ILE A 422 -15.70 14.15 13.38
CA ILE A 422 -16.80 13.41 14.02
C ILE A 422 -16.26 12.70 15.27
N ASN A 423 -16.92 12.89 16.40
CA ASN A 423 -16.76 12.06 17.58
C ASN A 423 -17.69 10.85 17.46
N PHE A 424 -17.10 9.65 17.48
CA PHE A 424 -17.79 8.37 17.41
C PHE A 424 -17.74 7.68 18.76
N LYS A 425 -18.89 7.16 19.23
CA LYS A 425 -18.98 6.35 20.45
C LYS A 425 -20.15 5.39 20.40
N ILE A 426 -20.07 4.35 21.22
CA ILE A 426 -21.13 3.35 21.38
C ILE A 426 -21.56 3.34 22.84
N GLN A 427 -22.86 3.50 23.09
CA GLN A 427 -23.40 3.55 24.43
C GLN A 427 -23.00 2.30 25.23
N SER A 428 -22.42 2.52 26.41
CA SER A 428 -21.98 1.48 27.35
C SER A 428 -21.00 0.46 26.78
N HIS A 429 -20.32 0.76 25.67
CA HIS A 429 -19.31 -0.12 25.08
C HIS A 429 -17.98 0.61 24.92
N GLN A 430 -16.92 -0.03 25.36
CA GLN A 430 -15.56 0.40 25.00
C GLN A 430 -15.19 -0.15 23.63
N MET A 431 -14.29 0.56 22.96
CA MET A 431 -13.80 0.24 21.63
C MET A 431 -12.30 0.01 21.69
N VAL A 432 -11.80 -1.01 21.00
CA VAL A 432 -10.35 -1.24 20.87
C VAL A 432 -9.91 -0.78 19.50
N LEU A 433 -9.13 0.29 19.41
CA LEU A 433 -8.55 0.75 18.15
C LEU A 433 -7.52 -0.26 17.65
N VAL A 434 -7.71 -0.78 16.44
CA VAL A 434 -6.83 -1.80 15.85
C VAL A 434 -6.20 -1.39 14.53
N GLY A 435 -6.66 -0.32 13.88
CA GLY A 435 -6.01 0.17 12.67
C GLY A 435 -6.50 1.53 12.18
N THR A 436 -5.72 2.15 11.31
CA THR A 436 -6.01 3.43 10.64
C THR A 436 -5.41 3.44 9.24
N GLU A 437 -6.18 3.89 8.24
CA GLU A 437 -5.72 4.17 6.86
C GLU A 437 -4.73 3.14 6.28
N GLY A 438 -4.99 1.87 6.56
CA GLY A 438 -4.21 0.74 6.06
C GLY A 438 -3.08 0.19 6.90
N SER A 439 -2.90 0.75 8.09
CA SER A 439 -1.93 0.29 9.08
C SER A 439 -2.61 -0.27 10.31
N TYR A 440 -2.06 -1.35 10.87
CA TYR A 440 -2.42 -1.78 12.21
C TYR A 440 -1.77 -0.88 13.25
N THR A 441 -2.50 -0.61 14.33
CA THR A 441 -2.01 0.23 15.43
C THR A 441 -1.76 -0.61 16.67
N SER A 442 -0.98 -0.06 17.60
CA SER A 442 -1.04 -0.49 18.99
C SER A 442 -2.49 -0.44 19.48
N GLN A 443 -2.91 -1.51 20.15
CA GLN A 443 -4.29 -1.66 20.58
C GLN A 443 -4.57 -0.75 21.77
N ILE A 444 -5.43 0.25 21.56
CA ILE A 444 -5.80 1.25 22.58
C ILE A 444 -7.29 1.11 22.86
N VAL A 445 -7.65 1.01 24.13
CA VAL A 445 -9.06 0.99 24.57
C VAL A 445 -9.55 2.42 24.70
N LEU A 446 -10.69 2.72 24.08
CA LEU A 446 -11.27 4.05 23.95
C LEU A 446 -12.77 4.02 24.28
N ASP A 447 -13.25 5.06 24.96
CA ASP A 447 -14.68 5.27 25.17
C ASP A 447 -15.32 6.08 24.03
N SER A 448 -14.51 6.90 23.34
CA SER A 448 -14.89 7.65 22.14
C SER A 448 -13.68 7.84 21.22
N LEU A 449 -13.94 8.08 19.94
CA LEU A 449 -12.92 8.24 18.90
C LEU A 449 -13.25 9.42 18.00
N ASP A 450 -12.31 10.34 17.83
CA ASP A 450 -12.43 11.41 16.85
C ASP A 450 -11.93 10.95 15.47
N VAL A 451 -12.77 11.11 14.45
CA VAL A 451 -12.51 10.76 13.06
C VAL A 451 -12.54 12.03 12.22
N HIS A 452 -11.36 12.49 11.80
CA HIS A 452 -11.20 13.67 10.94
C HIS A 452 -11.59 13.38 9.49
N VAL A 453 -11.94 14.41 8.73
CA VAL A 453 -12.36 14.29 7.32
C VAL A 453 -11.31 13.57 6.49
N GLY A 454 -11.75 12.61 5.68
CA GLY A 454 -10.88 11.81 4.81
C GLY A 454 -10.20 10.63 5.51
N LYS A 455 -10.34 10.49 6.84
CA LYS A 455 -9.73 9.39 7.60
C LYS A 455 -10.64 8.19 7.76
N SER A 456 -9.98 7.03 7.88
CA SER A 456 -10.61 5.76 8.22
C SER A 456 -9.92 5.09 9.41
N TYR A 457 -10.72 4.54 10.32
CA TYR A 457 -10.28 3.76 11.48
C TYR A 457 -10.97 2.39 11.53
N SER A 458 -10.34 1.43 12.18
CA SER A 458 -10.90 0.14 12.52
C SER A 458 -10.90 -0.04 14.03
N VAL A 459 -12.07 -0.31 14.61
CA VAL A 459 -12.21 -0.62 16.04
C VAL A 459 -12.86 -1.98 16.26
N LEU A 460 -12.46 -2.68 17.32
CA LEU A 460 -13.13 -3.89 17.80
C LEU A 460 -14.07 -3.54 18.93
N VAL A 461 -15.27 -4.13 18.90
CA VAL A 461 -16.32 -3.91 19.90
C VAL A 461 -16.83 -5.28 20.35
N SER A 462 -16.68 -5.57 21.63
CA SER A 462 -17.18 -6.82 22.22
C SER A 462 -18.60 -6.62 22.75
N ALA A 463 -19.53 -7.46 22.31
CA ALA A 463 -20.90 -7.48 22.81
C ALA A 463 -20.92 -8.13 24.21
N ASN A 464 -20.57 -7.35 25.23
CA ASN A 464 -20.39 -7.82 26.60
C ASN A 464 -21.41 -7.24 27.60
N GLN A 465 -22.29 -6.36 27.14
CA GLN A 465 -23.31 -5.73 27.97
C GLN A 465 -24.57 -6.61 28.12
N ASN A 466 -25.54 -6.12 28.90
CA ASN A 466 -26.85 -6.76 29.08
C ASN A 466 -27.64 -6.80 27.77
N ASP A 467 -28.68 -7.64 27.73
CA ASP A 467 -29.51 -7.82 26.55
C ASP A 467 -30.44 -6.60 26.41
N ALA A 468 -30.00 -5.62 25.63
CA ALA A 468 -30.70 -4.37 25.35
C ALA A 468 -30.22 -3.79 24.01
N ASP A 469 -30.96 -2.81 23.49
CA ASP A 469 -30.52 -2.05 22.32
C ASP A 469 -29.61 -0.90 22.77
N TYR A 470 -28.44 -0.77 22.14
CA TYR A 470 -27.45 0.26 22.45
C TYR A 470 -27.30 1.23 21.28
N VAL A 471 -27.18 2.52 21.60
CA VAL A 471 -27.07 3.56 20.58
C VAL A 471 -25.62 3.80 20.17
N ILE A 472 -25.35 3.75 18.86
CA ILE A 472 -24.14 4.30 18.24
C ILE A 472 -24.39 5.78 17.97
N VAL A 473 -23.52 6.65 18.47
CA VAL A 473 -23.64 8.11 18.33
C VAL A 473 -22.47 8.65 17.54
N ALA A 474 -22.79 9.40 16.48
CA ALA A 474 -21.85 10.26 15.77
C ALA A 474 -22.27 11.72 15.93
N SER A 475 -21.36 12.54 16.47
CA SER A 475 -21.59 13.97 16.71
C SER A 475 -20.40 14.80 16.26
N LEU A 476 -20.63 16.06 15.92
CA LEU A 476 -19.54 16.99 15.59
C LEU A 476 -18.70 17.30 16.83
N THR A 477 -17.38 17.40 16.67
CA THR A 477 -16.45 17.74 17.76
C THR A 477 -16.43 19.24 18.09
N GLN A 478 -17.02 20.09 17.25
CA GLN A 478 -16.99 21.55 17.43
C GLN A 478 -18.20 22.03 18.24
N THR A 479 -17.94 22.71 19.36
CA THR A 479 -18.91 23.02 20.42
C THR A 479 -20.03 24.01 20.06
N ASN A 480 -19.91 24.71 18.93
CA ASN A 480 -20.84 25.78 18.54
C ASN A 480 -21.79 25.38 17.39
N VAL A 481 -21.84 24.10 17.03
CA VAL A 481 -22.68 23.61 15.93
C VAL A 481 -23.76 22.66 16.45
N THR A 482 -25.02 23.09 16.41
CA THR A 482 -26.19 22.23 16.67
C THR A 482 -26.59 21.50 15.39
N ALA A 483 -25.90 20.40 15.06
CA ALA A 483 -26.40 19.43 14.08
C ALA A 483 -27.20 18.33 14.80
N THR A 484 -28.22 17.77 14.15
CA THR A 484 -28.93 16.61 14.71
C THR A 484 -27.99 15.40 14.77
N PRO A 485 -27.71 14.81 15.96
CA PRO A 485 -26.82 13.65 16.06
C PRO A 485 -27.41 12.44 15.33
N ALA A 486 -26.57 11.68 14.63
CA ALA A 486 -26.98 10.40 14.08
C ALA A 486 -26.95 9.34 15.18
N ALA A 487 -28.05 8.60 15.33
CA ALA A 487 -28.21 7.49 16.28
C ALA A 487 -28.53 6.20 15.50
N CYS A 488 -27.81 5.11 15.78
CA CYS A 488 -28.03 3.78 15.18
C CYS A 488 -28.22 2.73 16.31
N TRP A 489 -29.03 1.69 16.11
CA TRP A 489 -29.35 0.69 17.16
C TRP A 489 -28.72 -0.70 16.90
N TYR A 490 -28.43 -1.43 17.99
CA TYR A 490 -27.68 -2.69 18.02
C TYR A 490 -28.54 -3.84 18.58
N LYS A 491 -28.77 -4.94 17.85
CA LYS A 491 -29.78 -5.99 18.19
C LYS A 491 -29.20 -7.40 18.36
N TRP A 492 -29.65 -8.19 19.32
CA TRP A 492 -29.00 -9.45 19.76
C TRP A 492 -29.43 -10.78 19.08
N ASN A 493 -28.52 -11.76 18.91
CA ASN A 493 -28.78 -13.23 18.76
C ASN A 493 -27.55 -14.12 19.10
N MET A 494 -27.69 -15.33 19.69
CA MET A 494 -26.74 -16.00 20.63
C MET A 494 -25.47 -16.79 20.14
N THR A 495 -24.48 -16.94 21.07
CA THR A 495 -23.42 -17.98 21.31
C THR A 495 -21.89 -17.64 21.27
N THR A 496 -21.35 -17.23 22.44
CA THR A 496 -20.05 -17.57 23.11
C THR A 496 -18.65 -17.31 22.49
N GLY A 497 -17.75 -16.72 23.31
CA GLY A 497 -16.31 -17.06 23.43
C GLY A 497 -15.31 -15.90 23.19
N ALA A 498 -14.44 -15.57 24.17
CA ALA A 498 -13.64 -14.32 24.25
C ALA A 498 -12.10 -14.46 24.40
N ALA A 499 -11.40 -13.33 24.13
CA ALA A 499 -10.08 -12.84 24.66
C ALA A 499 -8.78 -13.29 23.91
N ARG A 500 -7.67 -12.52 23.68
CA ARG A 500 -6.96 -11.35 24.29
C ARG A 500 -5.93 -10.74 23.27
N PRO A 501 -5.34 -9.53 23.48
CA PRO A 501 -4.56 -8.81 22.45
C PRO A 501 -3.02 -8.91 22.53
N ASN A 502 -2.36 -8.79 21.36
CA ASN A 502 -0.92 -8.51 21.16
C ASN A 502 -0.75 -7.31 20.19
N PRO A 503 0.21 -6.38 20.39
CA PRO A 503 0.46 -5.28 19.47
C PRO A 503 1.58 -5.58 18.45
N GLN A 504 1.35 -5.28 17.16
CA GLN A 504 2.38 -5.16 16.12
C GLN A 504 1.97 -4.13 15.06
N GLY A 505 2.93 -3.32 14.61
CA GLY A 505 2.79 -2.43 13.45
C GLY A 505 3.42 -1.05 13.65
N SER A 506 4.75 -0.97 13.76
CA SER A 506 5.46 0.29 13.73
C SER A 506 6.76 0.18 12.95
N PHE A 507 7.11 1.24 12.22
CA PHE A 507 8.32 1.33 11.41
C PHE A 507 9.23 2.39 12.01
N ASN A 508 10.48 2.03 12.28
CA ASN A 508 11.45 2.95 12.84
C ASN A 508 12.04 3.82 11.72
N VAL A 509 11.85 5.14 11.83
CA VAL A 509 12.36 6.15 10.88
C VAL A 509 13.53 6.96 11.46
N THR A 510 14.17 6.50 12.54
CA THR A 510 15.25 7.25 13.22
C THR A 510 16.46 7.51 12.32
N ASN A 511 16.77 6.59 11.40
CA ASN A 511 17.98 6.66 10.56
C ASN A 511 17.68 7.05 9.09
N VAL A 512 16.56 7.72 8.82
CA VAL A 512 16.23 8.17 7.45
C VAL A 512 16.99 9.46 7.11
N THR A 513 17.51 9.56 5.89
CA THR A 513 18.15 10.79 5.39
C THR A 513 17.13 11.58 4.59
N ILE A 514 16.68 12.71 5.12
CA ILE A 514 15.74 13.60 4.45
C ILE A 514 16.44 14.24 3.24
N SER A 515 15.83 14.06 2.07
CA SER A 515 16.31 14.55 0.78
C SER A 515 15.68 15.89 0.39
N GLN A 516 14.44 16.15 0.82
CA GLN A 516 13.71 17.40 0.62
C GLN A 516 12.86 17.72 1.84
N THR A 517 12.66 19.01 2.10
CA THR A 517 11.73 19.50 3.12
C THR A 517 10.78 20.51 2.48
N PHE A 518 9.48 20.30 2.63
CA PHE A 518 8.44 21.26 2.25
C PHE A 518 7.82 21.86 3.53
N VAL A 519 7.69 23.18 3.58
CA VAL A 519 6.99 23.92 4.62
C VAL A 519 5.80 24.61 3.98
N LEU A 520 4.60 24.15 4.31
CA LEU A 520 3.35 24.49 3.65
C LEU A 520 2.41 25.21 4.61
N HIS A 521 2.16 26.48 4.36
CA HIS A 521 1.23 27.33 5.10
C HIS A 521 -0.14 27.33 4.43
N GLY A 522 -1.12 26.71 5.07
CA GLY A 522 -2.52 26.79 4.67
C GLY A 522 -3.16 28.06 5.21
N SER A 523 -3.58 28.96 4.32
CA SER A 523 -4.16 30.26 4.67
C SER A 523 -5.40 30.60 3.83
N LYS A 524 -6.14 31.62 4.27
CA LYS A 524 -7.14 32.27 3.42
C LYS A 524 -6.43 33.23 2.46
N ALA A 525 -6.89 33.29 1.23
CA ALA A 525 -6.39 34.20 0.22
C ALA A 525 -7.47 35.17 -0.26
N GLU A 526 -7.10 36.44 -0.38
CA GLU A 526 -7.90 37.47 -1.05
C GLU A 526 -7.08 38.01 -2.21
N ILE A 527 -7.51 37.69 -3.44
CA ILE A 527 -6.82 38.08 -4.68
C ILE A 527 -7.81 38.90 -5.48
N ASN A 528 -7.59 40.22 -5.53
CA ASN A 528 -8.57 41.18 -6.04
C ASN A 528 -9.93 41.04 -5.32
N SER A 529 -10.98 40.59 -6.01
CA SER A 529 -12.31 40.32 -5.44
C SER A 529 -12.56 38.84 -5.14
N PHE A 530 -11.62 37.95 -5.47
CA PHE A 530 -11.74 36.52 -5.18
C PHE A 530 -11.34 36.24 -3.74
N ARG A 531 -12.14 35.42 -3.06
CA ARG A 531 -11.87 34.92 -1.71
C ARG A 531 -11.83 33.40 -1.76
N GLY A 532 -10.70 32.83 -1.38
CA GLY A 532 -10.50 31.39 -1.37
C GLY A 532 -9.41 30.99 -0.39
N TYR A 533 -8.73 29.90 -0.72
CA TYR A 533 -7.67 29.34 0.11
C TYR A 533 -6.39 29.21 -0.70
N ALA A 534 -5.27 29.22 0.01
CA ALA A 534 -3.95 29.13 -0.60
C ALA A 534 -3.03 28.24 0.20
N VAL A 535 -1.97 27.81 -0.48
CA VAL A 535 -0.79 27.19 0.13
C VAL A 535 0.38 28.11 -0.15
N ASN A 536 1.07 28.58 0.88
CA ASN A 536 2.19 29.52 0.73
C ASN A 536 1.84 30.76 -0.11
N ASN A 537 0.61 31.26 0.04
CA ASN A 537 0.05 32.38 -0.72
C ASN A 537 -0.09 32.15 -2.25
N VAL A 538 -0.15 30.89 -2.68
CA VAL A 538 -0.58 30.52 -4.03
C VAL A 538 -1.92 29.78 -3.96
N THR A 539 -2.95 30.34 -4.58
CA THR A 539 -4.23 29.67 -4.82
C THR A 539 -4.14 28.86 -6.10
N HIS A 540 -4.33 27.54 -6.00
CA HIS A 540 -4.22 26.64 -7.15
C HIS A 540 -5.32 26.91 -8.18
N VAL A 541 -4.91 27.01 -9.45
CA VAL A 541 -5.81 27.04 -10.59
C VAL A 541 -5.68 25.74 -11.36
N THR A 542 -6.78 24.99 -11.44
CA THR A 542 -6.89 23.79 -12.27
C THR A 542 -6.91 24.20 -13.74
N PRO A 543 -5.91 23.79 -14.57
CA PRO A 543 -5.93 24.04 -16.00
C PRO A 543 -6.92 23.12 -16.73
N ASP A 544 -7.37 23.54 -17.91
CA ASP A 544 -8.25 22.73 -18.78
C ASP A 544 -7.57 21.44 -19.28
N THR A 545 -6.23 21.43 -19.32
CA THR A 545 -5.44 20.25 -19.65
C THR A 545 -4.87 19.63 -18.37
N PRO A 546 -5.18 18.37 -18.04
CA PRO A 546 -4.61 17.71 -16.86
C PRO A 546 -3.08 17.73 -16.87
N LEU A 547 -2.49 18.02 -15.70
CA LEU A 547 -1.05 18.14 -15.51
C LEU A 547 -0.30 16.88 -15.91
N LYS A 548 -0.86 15.69 -15.61
CA LYS A 548 -0.27 14.41 -16.02
C LYS A 548 -0.26 14.23 -17.54
N LEU A 549 -1.32 14.68 -18.21
CA LEU A 549 -1.45 14.63 -19.66
C LEU A 549 -0.43 15.56 -20.32
N ALA A 550 -0.32 16.80 -19.82
CA ALA A 550 0.65 17.78 -20.27
C ALA A 550 2.10 17.32 -20.01
N ASP A 551 2.38 16.76 -18.83
CA ASP A 551 3.69 16.20 -18.48
C ASP A 551 4.11 15.09 -19.46
N PHE A 552 3.20 14.18 -19.79
CA PHE A 552 3.50 13.06 -20.67
C PHE A 552 3.72 13.48 -22.13
N PHE A 553 2.82 14.31 -22.69
CA PHE A 553 2.84 14.60 -24.13
C PHE A 553 3.71 15.80 -24.52
N VAL A 554 3.85 16.80 -23.64
CA VAL A 554 4.56 18.05 -23.94
C VAL A 554 5.52 18.47 -22.81
N ASN A 555 5.83 17.58 -21.87
CA ASN A 555 6.70 17.85 -20.72
C ASN A 555 6.27 19.11 -19.94
N GLY A 556 4.95 19.30 -19.80
CA GLY A 556 4.33 20.44 -19.10
C GLY A 556 4.24 21.74 -19.89
N SER A 557 4.88 21.81 -21.08
CA SER A 557 4.97 23.04 -21.87
C SER A 557 3.59 23.64 -22.19
N GLY A 558 3.42 24.92 -21.85
CA GLY A 558 2.19 25.68 -22.11
C GLY A 558 1.05 25.42 -21.12
N VAL A 559 1.25 24.55 -20.11
CA VAL A 559 0.22 24.21 -19.12
C VAL A 559 0.65 24.57 -17.70
N TYR A 560 1.87 24.23 -17.31
CA TYR A 560 2.40 24.57 -15.98
C TYR A 560 3.91 24.83 -16.04
N GLN A 561 4.43 25.57 -15.05
CA GLN A 561 5.86 25.70 -14.82
C GLN A 561 6.25 24.82 -13.63
N LEU A 562 7.25 23.96 -13.84
CA LEU A 562 7.74 23.07 -12.80
C LEU A 562 8.61 23.85 -11.81
N ASP A 563 8.38 23.64 -10.51
CA ASP A 563 9.16 24.23 -9.42
C ASP A 563 9.05 25.77 -9.28
N GLU A 564 8.01 26.38 -9.88
CA GLU A 564 7.69 27.81 -9.64
C GLU A 564 7.03 28.04 -8.26
N PHE A 565 6.30 27.03 -7.75
CA PHE A 565 5.62 27.12 -6.46
C PHE A 565 6.63 27.13 -5.28
N PRO A 566 6.51 28.06 -4.32
CA PRO A 566 7.45 28.15 -3.20
C PRO A 566 7.18 27.04 -2.17
N VAL A 567 8.10 26.08 -2.04
CA VAL A 567 7.93 24.92 -1.14
C VAL A 567 8.50 25.14 0.26
N ASP A 568 9.32 26.17 0.48
CA ASP A 568 10.03 26.44 1.74
C ASP A 568 9.88 27.88 2.23
N SER A 569 9.02 28.65 1.55
CA SER A 569 8.75 30.06 1.80
C SER A 569 7.29 30.39 1.49
N VAL A 570 6.82 31.53 1.98
CA VAL A 570 5.47 32.04 1.73
C VAL A 570 5.61 33.32 0.92
N ASN A 571 4.88 33.45 -0.19
CA ASN A 571 4.88 34.67 -0.99
C ASN A 571 4.32 35.85 -0.18
N GLU A 572 4.84 37.06 -0.40
CA GLU A 572 4.36 38.26 0.31
C GLU A 572 2.89 38.56 0.03
N GLU A 573 2.47 38.40 -1.23
CA GLU A 573 1.09 38.60 -1.67
C GLU A 573 0.49 37.30 -2.22
N ALA A 574 -0.83 37.15 -2.04
CA ALA A 574 -1.57 36.03 -2.59
C ALA A 574 -1.69 36.14 -4.11
N SER A 575 -1.48 35.04 -4.82
CA SER A 575 -1.56 34.97 -6.29
C SER A 575 -2.19 33.68 -6.77
N PHE A 576 -2.69 33.68 -8.00
CA PHE A 576 -3.15 32.48 -8.68
C PHE A 576 -1.98 31.78 -9.37
N GLY A 577 -1.92 30.45 -9.27
CA GLY A 577 -0.88 29.68 -9.96
C GLY A 577 -1.24 28.21 -10.12
N THR A 578 -0.63 27.56 -11.11
CA THR A 578 -0.72 26.11 -11.28
C THR A 578 0.47 25.46 -10.57
N SER A 579 0.24 25.06 -9.32
CA SER A 579 1.28 24.59 -8.41
C SER A 579 1.74 23.15 -8.73
N VAL A 580 2.91 23.01 -9.35
CA VAL A 580 3.57 21.71 -9.59
C VAL A 580 5.02 21.76 -9.12
N VAL A 581 5.41 20.78 -8.29
CA VAL A 581 6.75 20.71 -7.69
C VAL A 581 7.39 19.35 -7.91
N THR A 582 8.71 19.32 -7.97
CA THR A 582 9.52 18.12 -8.15
C THR A 582 9.69 17.38 -6.82
N GLY A 583 9.29 16.11 -6.82
CA GLY A 583 9.64 15.16 -5.77
C GLY A 583 10.82 14.27 -6.19
N ILE A 584 11.88 14.22 -5.38
CA ILE A 584 13.05 13.37 -5.63
C ILE A 584 12.65 11.90 -5.49
N HIS A 585 12.59 11.19 -6.62
CA HIS A 585 12.28 9.76 -6.64
C HIS A 585 13.29 8.94 -5.82
N LYS A 586 12.78 8.06 -4.96
CA LYS A 586 13.52 7.31 -3.92
C LYS A 586 14.24 8.19 -2.89
N GLY A 587 13.82 9.45 -2.76
CA GLY A 587 14.18 10.32 -1.65
C GLY A 587 13.15 10.22 -0.53
N TRP A 588 13.62 10.43 0.71
CA TRP A 588 12.71 10.73 1.82
C TRP A 588 12.39 12.22 1.81
N ILE A 589 11.10 12.55 1.85
CA ILE A 589 10.64 13.93 1.95
C ILE A 589 10.03 14.16 3.33
N GLU A 590 10.34 15.31 3.91
CA GLU A 590 9.65 15.85 5.07
C GLU A 590 8.65 16.92 4.60
N ILE A 591 7.41 16.82 5.05
CA ILE A 591 6.38 17.81 4.76
C ILE A 591 5.84 18.35 6.08
N ILE A 592 5.95 19.66 6.27
CA ILE A 592 5.43 20.38 7.42
C ILE A 592 4.21 21.16 6.96
N PHE A 593 3.05 20.81 7.52
CA PHE A 593 1.83 21.56 7.33
C PHE A 593 1.65 22.53 8.49
N LYS A 594 1.41 23.80 8.18
CA LYS A 594 1.03 24.85 9.12
C LYS A 594 -0.36 25.35 8.78
N ASN A 595 -1.16 25.60 9.81
CA ASN A 595 -2.56 25.97 9.63
C ASN A 595 -2.86 27.33 10.25
N ASP A 596 -2.98 28.35 9.40
CA ASP A 596 -3.33 29.73 9.79
C ASP A 596 -4.86 29.94 9.83
N LEU A 597 -5.64 28.89 9.55
CA LEU A 597 -7.10 28.93 9.62
C LEU A 597 -7.57 28.86 11.07
N SER A 598 -8.74 29.44 11.33
CA SER A 598 -9.41 29.38 12.64
C SER A 598 -10.06 28.03 12.95
N VAL A 599 -9.91 27.05 12.06
CA VAL A 599 -10.51 25.71 12.13
C VAL A 599 -9.47 24.67 11.75
N MET A 600 -9.64 23.45 12.26
CA MET A 600 -8.76 22.34 11.92
C MET A 600 -8.86 22.04 10.42
N ASP A 601 -7.72 21.76 9.81
CA ASP A 601 -7.63 21.28 8.44
C ASP A 601 -7.15 19.82 8.41
N ALA A 602 -7.34 19.13 7.28
CA ALA A 602 -6.88 17.77 7.08
C ALA A 602 -6.22 17.65 5.70
N TRP A 603 -4.97 17.18 5.66
CA TRP A 603 -4.16 17.11 4.46
C TRP A 603 -3.97 15.67 4.00
N HIS A 604 -4.11 15.44 2.71
CA HIS A 604 -4.00 14.13 2.06
C HIS A 604 -2.97 14.15 0.94
N LEU A 605 -2.24 13.04 0.80
CA LEU A 605 -1.30 12.81 -0.29
C LEU A 605 -1.74 11.59 -1.09
N ASP A 606 -2.15 11.79 -2.34
CA ASP A 606 -2.45 10.68 -3.24
C ASP A 606 -1.18 9.88 -3.56
N GLY A 607 -1.33 8.59 -3.84
CA GLY A 607 -0.23 7.74 -4.28
C GLY A 607 0.74 7.28 -3.18
N PHE A 608 0.66 7.82 -1.96
CA PHE A 608 1.61 7.55 -0.88
C PHE A 608 0.94 7.31 0.48
N GLY A 609 1.59 6.48 1.29
CA GLY A 609 1.45 6.55 2.74
C GLY A 609 2.62 7.32 3.34
N PHE A 610 2.38 8.08 4.39
CA PHE A 610 3.39 8.84 5.13
C PHE A 610 3.34 8.57 6.63
N TYR A 611 4.47 8.76 7.29
CA TYR A 611 4.65 8.62 8.72
C TYR A 611 4.41 9.96 9.40
N VAL A 612 3.40 10.07 10.27
CA VAL A 612 3.20 11.28 11.07
C VAL A 612 4.23 11.29 12.20
N VAL A 613 5.23 12.17 12.11
CA VAL A 613 6.38 12.20 13.03
C VAL A 613 6.24 13.26 14.11
N GLY A 614 5.46 14.31 13.91
CA GLY A 614 5.30 15.34 14.93
C GLY A 614 4.10 16.24 14.70
N PHE A 615 3.69 16.92 15.76
CA PHE A 615 2.71 17.98 15.73
C PHE A 615 2.97 18.92 16.91
N GLY A 616 2.45 20.14 16.83
CA GLY A 616 2.57 21.10 17.92
C GLY A 616 1.76 22.36 17.67
N ASP A 617 1.66 23.19 18.70
CA ASP A 617 1.02 24.49 18.64
C ASP A 617 2.04 25.58 18.25
N GLY A 618 1.55 26.68 17.69
CA GLY A 618 2.34 27.84 17.30
C GLY A 618 3.18 27.60 16.04
N GLU A 619 4.30 28.32 15.93
CA GLU A 619 5.18 28.24 14.77
C GLU A 619 6.11 27.02 14.85
N TRP A 620 6.15 26.24 13.76
CA TRP A 620 7.18 25.23 13.58
C TRP A 620 8.55 25.88 13.35
N SER A 621 9.59 25.32 13.97
CA SER A 621 10.99 25.68 13.73
C SER A 621 11.83 24.42 13.51
N PRO A 622 13.05 24.53 12.97
CA PRO A 622 13.94 23.37 12.84
C PRO A 622 14.22 22.62 14.16
N GLY A 623 14.18 23.32 15.30
CA GLY A 623 14.33 22.72 16.63
C GLY A 623 13.14 21.84 17.05
N SER A 624 11.97 22.00 16.43
CA SER A 624 10.79 21.15 16.68
C SER A 624 11.04 19.68 16.30
N ARG A 625 12.09 19.37 15.53
CA ARG A 625 12.48 17.98 15.22
C ARG A 625 12.89 17.18 16.45
N GLU A 626 13.29 17.85 17.54
CA GLU A 626 13.61 17.20 18.81
C GLU A 626 12.39 16.52 19.45
N THR A 627 11.17 16.94 19.09
CA THR A 627 9.92 16.35 19.62
C THR A 627 9.35 15.25 18.72
N TYR A 628 10.03 14.92 17.60
CA TYR A 628 9.50 13.95 16.64
C TYR A 628 9.52 12.53 17.20
N ASN A 629 8.40 11.83 17.02
CA ASN A 629 8.34 10.38 17.14
C ASN A 629 8.93 9.74 15.88
N LEU A 630 10.20 9.38 15.96
CA LEU A 630 10.91 8.65 14.92
C LEU A 630 10.99 7.14 15.18
N TYR A 631 10.49 6.67 16.32
CA TYR A 631 10.67 5.29 16.75
C TYR A 631 9.54 4.40 16.25
N ASP A 632 8.29 4.85 16.39
CA ASP A 632 7.11 4.08 16.03
C ASP A 632 5.95 4.88 15.39
N PRO A 633 6.20 5.80 14.44
CA PRO A 633 5.12 6.50 13.76
C PRO A 633 4.25 5.54 12.94
N VAL A 634 2.95 5.83 12.92
CA VAL A 634 1.95 5.05 12.17
C VAL A 634 1.81 5.62 10.76
N VAL A 635 1.84 4.75 9.75
CA VAL A 635 1.62 5.13 8.35
C VAL A 635 0.16 5.51 8.14
N ARG A 636 -0.05 6.64 7.47
CA ARG A 636 -1.34 7.25 7.17
C ARG A 636 -1.33 7.80 5.75
N SER A 637 -2.50 8.11 5.21
CA SER A 637 -2.64 8.89 3.97
C SER A 637 -3.15 10.31 4.25
N THR A 638 -3.70 10.55 5.45
CA THR A 638 -4.26 11.84 5.84
C THR A 638 -3.76 12.27 7.23
N VAL A 639 -3.41 13.54 7.39
CA VAL A 639 -2.99 14.14 8.67
C VAL A 639 -3.84 15.37 8.97
N GLN A 640 -4.26 15.52 10.23
CA GLN A 640 -4.98 16.71 10.68
C GLN A 640 -3.98 17.76 11.17
N VAL A 641 -4.30 19.05 10.99
CA VAL A 641 -3.48 20.18 11.45
C VAL A 641 -4.37 21.10 12.26
N TYR A 642 -4.07 21.24 13.55
CA TYR A 642 -4.87 22.05 14.47
C TYR A 642 -4.77 23.56 14.14
N PRO A 643 -5.80 24.36 14.45
CA PRO A 643 -5.77 25.81 14.25
C PRO A 643 -4.56 26.45 14.94
N GLY A 644 -3.79 27.26 14.21
CA GLY A 644 -2.59 27.92 14.75
C GLY A 644 -1.47 26.96 15.16
N GLY A 645 -1.50 25.73 14.64
CA GLY A 645 -0.50 24.71 14.90
C GLY A 645 0.09 24.13 13.63
N TRP A 646 0.90 23.08 13.80
CA TRP A 646 1.60 22.40 12.72
C TRP A 646 1.56 20.88 12.88
N SER A 647 1.77 20.18 11.78
CA SER A 647 2.00 18.73 11.74
C SER A 647 3.06 18.39 10.72
N ALA A 648 3.94 17.47 11.07
CA ALA A 648 5.07 17.05 10.24
C ALA A 648 4.97 15.57 9.90
N VAL A 649 5.24 15.26 8.63
CA VAL A 649 5.18 13.89 8.11
C VAL A 649 6.43 13.56 7.29
N TYR A 650 6.85 12.30 7.32
CA TYR A 650 7.88 11.75 6.43
C TYR A 650 7.23 10.83 5.39
N ALA A 651 7.53 11.03 4.12
CA ALA A 651 7.11 10.15 3.03
C ALA A 651 8.33 9.65 2.25
N PHE A 652 8.26 8.42 1.73
CA PHE A 652 9.28 7.90 0.83
C PHE A 652 8.75 7.91 -0.60
N LEU A 653 9.37 8.70 -1.48
CA LEU A 653 8.86 8.96 -2.83
C LEU A 653 9.23 7.86 -3.82
N ASP A 654 8.72 6.66 -3.61
CA ASP A 654 8.99 5.46 -4.41
C ASP A 654 7.99 5.19 -5.55
N ASN A 655 7.04 6.11 -5.75
CA ASN A 655 5.95 5.96 -6.70
C ASN A 655 6.01 7.06 -7.77
N PRO A 656 6.67 6.83 -8.92
CA PRO A 656 6.71 7.80 -10.01
C PRO A 656 5.31 8.12 -10.54
N GLY A 657 5.08 9.39 -10.86
CA GLY A 657 3.79 9.87 -11.33
C GLY A 657 3.55 11.34 -11.00
N MET A 658 2.32 11.79 -11.24
CA MET A 658 1.82 13.09 -10.83
C MET A 658 0.81 12.86 -9.70
N TRP A 659 1.08 13.39 -8.51
CA TRP A 659 0.29 13.08 -7.31
C TRP A 659 -0.23 14.34 -6.65
N ASN A 660 -1.51 14.37 -6.32
CA ASN A 660 -2.13 15.52 -5.67
C ASN A 660 -1.86 15.51 -4.16
N LEU A 661 -1.52 16.68 -3.62
CA LEU A 661 -1.48 16.96 -2.20
C LEU A 661 -2.52 18.07 -1.91
N ARG A 662 -3.53 17.76 -1.11
CA ARG A 662 -4.72 18.63 -0.95
C ARG A 662 -5.25 18.66 0.47
N SER A 663 -6.03 19.69 0.76
CA SER A 663 -6.98 19.65 1.86
C SER A 663 -8.11 18.65 1.57
N GLN A 664 -8.55 17.94 2.60
CA GLN A 664 -9.73 17.06 2.59
C GLN A 664 -11.01 17.83 2.97
N ARG A 665 -10.90 19.10 3.40
CA ARG A 665 -12.05 19.98 3.50
C ARG A 665 -12.43 20.40 2.09
N LEU A 666 -13.61 20.00 1.66
CA LEU A 666 -14.03 20.08 0.26
C LEU A 666 -14.08 21.53 -0.23
N GLU A 667 -14.48 22.47 0.63
CA GLU A 667 -14.47 23.91 0.32
C GLU A 667 -13.05 24.43 0.07
N ASN A 668 -12.12 24.08 0.97
CA ASN A 668 -10.73 24.49 0.86
C ASN A 668 -10.09 23.96 -0.42
N TRP A 669 -10.31 22.67 -0.73
CA TRP A 669 -9.83 22.06 -1.96
C TRP A 669 -10.41 22.74 -3.19
N PHE A 670 -11.74 22.87 -3.26
CA PHE A 670 -12.44 23.49 -4.39
C PHE A 670 -11.97 24.93 -4.66
N LEU A 671 -11.61 25.67 -3.61
CA LEU A 671 -11.15 27.06 -3.69
C LEU A 671 -9.62 27.19 -3.72
N GLY A 672 -8.90 26.12 -4.08
CA GLY A 672 -7.49 26.16 -4.50
C GLY A 672 -6.45 25.75 -3.46
N GLN A 673 -6.84 25.12 -2.34
CA GLN A 673 -5.89 24.59 -1.35
C GLN A 673 -5.35 23.21 -1.72
N GLU A 674 -4.58 23.16 -2.81
CA GLU A 674 -3.93 21.95 -3.32
C GLU A 674 -2.67 22.28 -4.11
N PHE A 675 -1.83 21.28 -4.35
CA PHE A 675 -0.81 21.30 -5.40
C PHE A 675 -0.43 19.89 -5.82
N TYR A 676 0.47 19.75 -6.80
CA TYR A 676 0.88 18.46 -7.33
C TYR A 676 2.37 18.21 -7.16
N VAL A 677 2.72 17.01 -6.71
CA VAL A 677 4.09 16.52 -6.63
C VAL A 677 4.35 15.64 -7.86
N ARG A 678 5.23 16.12 -8.72
CA ARG A 678 5.76 15.37 -9.86
C ARG A 678 6.95 14.54 -9.39
N VAL A 679 6.73 13.24 -9.19
CA VAL A 679 7.80 12.29 -8.86
C VAL A 679 8.31 11.68 -10.15
N HIS A 680 9.48 12.13 -10.59
CA HIS A 680 10.03 11.73 -11.89
C HIS A 680 11.30 10.90 -11.74
N ASN A 681 11.44 9.89 -12.59
CA ASN A 681 12.68 9.15 -12.79
C ASN A 681 13.16 9.40 -14.23
N SER A 682 14.38 9.92 -14.37
CA SER A 682 14.97 10.24 -15.68
C SER A 682 15.30 9.02 -16.53
N ASP A 683 15.23 7.81 -15.98
CA ASP A 683 15.42 6.56 -16.71
C ASP A 683 14.12 6.14 -17.43
N PRO A 684 14.12 5.99 -18.77
CA PRO A 684 12.95 5.70 -19.60
C PRO A 684 12.40 4.27 -19.47
N ASN A 685 12.76 3.53 -18.42
CA ASN A 685 12.34 2.14 -18.23
C ASN A 685 10.83 2.04 -17.88
N PRO A 686 10.01 1.34 -18.70
CA PRO A 686 8.57 1.18 -18.48
C PRO A 686 8.21 0.37 -17.22
N THR A 687 9.17 -0.28 -16.55
CA THR A 687 8.91 -0.91 -15.24
C THR A 687 8.84 0.12 -14.09
N LYS A 688 9.04 1.42 -14.37
CA LYS A 688 9.10 2.48 -13.35
C LYS A 688 7.84 3.34 -13.28
N GLU A 689 7.11 3.51 -14.38
CA GLU A 689 5.75 4.06 -14.41
C GLU A 689 4.99 3.36 -15.53
N ARG A 690 3.72 3.01 -15.31
CA ARG A 690 2.88 2.37 -16.33
C ARG A 690 2.61 3.35 -17.49
N PRO A 691 2.58 2.86 -18.74
CA PRO A 691 2.17 3.69 -19.86
C PRO A 691 0.70 4.14 -19.70
N PRO A 692 0.30 5.22 -20.40
CA PRO A 692 -1.10 5.63 -20.43
C PRO A 692 -2.00 4.47 -20.89
N PRO A 693 -3.22 4.35 -20.34
CA PRO A 693 -4.15 3.30 -20.72
C PRO A 693 -4.64 3.48 -22.16
N ASN A 694 -5.00 2.39 -22.83
CA ASN A 694 -5.48 2.43 -24.22
C ASN A 694 -6.78 3.23 -24.40
N ASN A 695 -7.58 3.35 -23.34
CA ASN A 695 -8.81 4.13 -23.27
C ASN A 695 -8.61 5.50 -22.61
N LEU A 696 -7.40 6.07 -22.69
CA LEU A 696 -7.10 7.40 -22.14
C LEU A 696 -8.03 8.46 -22.75
N LEU A 697 -8.71 9.22 -21.89
CA LEU A 697 -9.49 10.38 -22.30
C LEU A 697 -8.56 11.58 -22.56
N LEU A 698 -8.84 12.32 -23.64
CA LEU A 698 -8.10 13.53 -24.02
C LEU A 698 -9.00 14.76 -23.88
N CYS A 699 -8.41 15.89 -23.51
CA CYS A 699 -9.10 17.17 -23.31
C CYS A 699 -8.09 18.33 -23.32
N GLY A 700 -8.59 19.56 -23.26
CA GLY A 700 -7.77 20.77 -23.27
C GLY A 700 -7.03 20.94 -24.61
N ILE A 701 -5.71 21.10 -24.56
CA ILE A 701 -4.88 21.27 -25.77
C ILE A 701 -4.76 20.00 -26.63
N PHE A 702 -5.22 18.85 -26.13
CA PHE A 702 -5.19 17.57 -26.84
C PHE A 702 -6.58 17.14 -27.36
N ASP A 703 -7.59 17.99 -27.21
CA ASP A 703 -8.91 17.74 -27.77
C ASP A 703 -8.86 17.85 -29.30
N SER A 704 -9.30 16.81 -30.00
CA SER A 704 -9.30 16.76 -31.46
C SER A 704 -10.22 17.80 -32.11
N ASP A 705 -11.22 18.30 -31.37
CA ASP A 705 -12.13 19.36 -31.85
C ASP A 705 -11.51 20.77 -31.78
N ASN A 706 -10.36 20.93 -31.11
CA ASN A 706 -9.56 22.16 -31.09
C ASN A 706 -8.45 22.20 -32.17
N ALA A 707 -8.44 21.25 -33.11
CA ALA A 707 -7.61 21.35 -34.30
C ALA A 707 -8.10 22.52 -35.18
N ALA A 708 -7.56 23.71 -34.91
CA ALA A 708 -7.72 24.98 -35.61
C ALA A 708 -8.64 24.92 -36.83
N ALA A 709 -9.89 25.40 -36.67
CA ALA A 709 -10.68 25.81 -37.82
C ALA A 709 -9.80 26.75 -38.67
N PRO A 710 -9.62 26.49 -39.98
CA PRO A 710 -8.80 27.36 -40.82
C PRO A 710 -9.39 28.77 -40.74
N ALA A 711 -8.54 29.75 -40.45
CA ALA A 711 -8.94 31.15 -40.33
C ALA A 711 -9.80 31.54 -41.54
N PRO A 712 -10.97 32.19 -41.34
CA PRO A 712 -11.78 32.64 -42.45
C PRO A 712 -10.94 33.59 -43.31
N SER A 713 -10.87 33.28 -44.62
CA SER A 713 -10.17 34.11 -45.60
C SER A 713 -10.65 35.57 -45.51
N PRO A 714 -9.74 36.55 -45.64
CA PRO A 714 -10.11 37.95 -45.46
C PRO A 714 -11.18 38.34 -46.47
N GLN A 715 -12.37 38.69 -45.99
CA GLN A 715 -13.37 39.32 -46.83
C GLN A 715 -12.84 40.71 -47.21
N SER A 716 -12.58 40.87 -48.50
CA SER A 716 -12.28 42.15 -49.12
C SER A 716 -13.44 43.12 -48.85
N PHE A 717 -13.16 44.20 -48.14
CA PHE A 717 -14.04 45.37 -48.14
C PHE A 717 -14.05 45.97 -49.55
N GLY A 718 -15.15 45.72 -50.27
CA GLY A 718 -15.48 46.40 -51.51
C GLY A 718 -16.18 47.73 -51.20
N VAL A 719 -15.68 48.75 -51.90
CA VAL A 719 -16.08 50.18 -51.96
C VAL A 719 -17.59 50.43 -51.96
#